data_AF-V6TYV6-F1
#
_entry.id   AF-V6TYV6-F1
#
_cell.length_a   1.000
_cell.length_b   1.000
_cell.length_c   1.000
_cell.angle_alpha   90.00
_cell.angle_beta   90.00
_cell.angle_gamma   90.00
#
_symmetry.space_group_name_H-M   'P 1'
#
loop_
_entity.id
_entity.type
_entity.pdbx_description
1 polymer ?
#
loop_
_entity_poly.entity_id
_entity_poly.type
_entity_poly.pdbx_seq_one_letter_code
_entity_poly.pdbx_strand_id
1 'polypeptide(L)'
;MLIALSFAITLFADCRMPYARATYPIASARGCLEAPLLTEEVFYQTQEALEAMLPMNVFVDICKKPPAPYEHLATDTEASLSLIREKYSKLIGKATAWEYHEALAKTFRDLKDAHSLYVKPSFFGHFRLAFPLAFNVSKTGSVTFTDLPTSLDYISESYTQMFSVNLADYIGAEILTINNEKPLVYLAKWADKYVYSTKSSHGRLNSLLSGDFYARSLKVFGLPEQGDENLVFDLADGRTVILRFSIYSDTIFNSEDDAVRAYMRCISLDTPYVAAEADNDPAATTFEKLQSKETAGHLVGVRDAIIRATRGKGLTHPRNYKAYARFLDEEMSRSAIQYSKYSLKDFNRGGSYNASESEYEYITGDDMFSLYKYTSRSTIANQDSVYILAVYSFAPLDVATTINNIVDALEILREHPISQLVVVLNGNGGGIVTLGHLLGRALFPSNYPIYGAYNIRVNRIMDALVKAKSWFTLMHRTDPWSGANMTIGDSATDTTDWYFKHQETYSEIDEDVYNGRRTARFSQRFAFDDDLEEDLKQSLSRFYKFRGLDLSPDRVAIVTDGTCGSTCATFAKHLVEANRCLAIGLGGTTGLSEYSDDPYDVASFSGGTVEDSQSLQFAIEELMLNPPEDGIDNMDVLTKVHIPTDAYARFAFHQLFSWNIKKYDWRSYTPLEYTPVPVHAVLPIYPTVEDWQGLGGIDTFAEDVYILMRSLELAGRNGNCTDVPASLYHFSGNNTAATGACPYLDDSTRGAFNCNNTCVFYDCKVGYYLDPLAYETSRLWECQMRTDTHAWDSYIPPPEDHSMHFAHYLLLFIFLGTIALFIFIIIASKRPDLVKKCFAKMTLKKKKTVAGSVENEIGLLSDDSSEIKSGTV
;
A
#
# COMPACT_ATOMS: atom_id res chain seq x y z
N MET A 1 -2.35 -65.32 -1.24
CA MET A 1 -3.18 -64.35 -0.47
C MET A 1 -2.60 -63.98 0.90
N LEU A 2 -1.34 -64.33 1.23
CA LEU A 2 -0.67 -63.99 2.50
C LEU A 2 0.72 -63.34 2.31
N ILE A 3 1.05 -62.95 1.07
CA ILE A 3 2.29 -62.21 0.71
C ILE A 3 1.98 -60.78 0.23
N ALA A 4 0.70 -60.42 0.11
CA ALA A 4 0.27 -59.06 -0.24
C ALA A 4 0.00 -58.16 0.99
N LEU A 5 0.26 -58.66 2.21
CA LEU A 5 -0.05 -57.95 3.47
C LEU A 5 1.21 -57.48 4.22
N SER A 6 2.36 -57.44 3.55
CA SER A 6 3.65 -57.02 4.14
C SER A 6 4.17 -55.68 3.61
N PHE A 7 3.39 -54.98 2.76
CA PHE A 7 3.69 -53.62 2.30
C PHE A 7 2.81 -52.55 2.99
N ALA A 8 2.22 -52.90 4.15
CA ALA A 8 1.63 -51.95 5.09
C ALA A 8 2.54 -51.80 6.33
N ILE A 9 3.86 -51.89 6.12
CA ILE A 9 4.88 -51.62 7.13
C ILE A 9 5.17 -50.13 7.04
N THR A 10 4.68 -49.38 8.02
CA THR A 10 5.17 -48.05 8.45
C THR A 10 5.84 -47.23 7.33
N LEU A 11 5.03 -46.56 6.50
CA LEU A 11 5.44 -45.34 5.83
C LEU A 11 5.66 -44.27 6.92
N PHE A 12 6.73 -44.41 7.70
CA PHE A 12 7.43 -43.22 8.13
C PHE A 12 7.82 -42.54 6.82
N ALA A 13 7.30 -41.34 6.59
CA ALA A 13 7.56 -40.60 5.37
C ALA A 13 9.05 -40.24 5.37
N ASP A 14 9.91 -41.14 4.92
CA ASP A 14 11.34 -40.86 4.76
C ASP A 14 11.47 -39.65 3.84
N CYS A 15 12.12 -38.58 4.31
CA CYS A 15 12.33 -37.39 3.50
C CYS A 15 13.08 -37.73 2.21
N ARG A 16 12.37 -37.69 1.07
CA ARG A 16 12.96 -37.94 -0.25
C ARG A 16 12.21 -37.23 -1.37
N MET A 17 12.81 -36.13 -1.86
CA MET A 17 12.39 -35.34 -3.02
C MET A 17 13.60 -35.17 -3.98
N PRO A 18 13.95 -36.22 -4.76
CA PRO A 18 15.20 -36.28 -5.53
C PRO A 18 15.23 -35.40 -6.79
N TYR A 19 14.08 -34.89 -7.21
CA TYR A 19 13.94 -34.04 -8.39
C TYR A 19 13.30 -32.71 -8.00
N ALA A 20 14.00 -31.61 -8.29
CA ALA A 20 13.46 -30.27 -8.17
C ALA A 20 12.29 -30.09 -9.16
N ARG A 21 11.28 -29.33 -8.76
CA ARG A 21 10.04 -29.03 -9.51
C ARG A 21 9.18 -30.25 -9.88
N ALA A 22 9.53 -31.44 -9.44
CA ALA A 22 8.61 -32.57 -9.46
C ALA A 22 7.56 -32.41 -8.35
N THR A 23 6.31 -32.79 -8.64
CA THR A 23 5.22 -32.86 -7.67
C THR A 23 5.28 -34.18 -6.90
N TYR A 24 4.98 -34.12 -5.61
CA TYR A 24 4.96 -35.25 -4.68
C TYR A 24 3.64 -35.20 -3.88
N PRO A 25 3.10 -36.35 -3.44
CA PRO A 25 2.01 -36.36 -2.47
C PRO A 25 2.39 -35.58 -1.21
N ILE A 26 1.45 -34.82 -0.62
CA ILE A 26 1.68 -34.06 0.62
C ILE A 26 2.29 -34.95 1.70
N ALA A 27 1.73 -36.14 1.92
CA ALA A 27 2.24 -37.11 2.89
C ALA A 27 3.72 -37.48 2.69
N SER A 28 4.19 -37.56 1.44
CA SER A 28 5.60 -37.87 1.12
C SER A 28 6.51 -36.66 1.38
N ALA A 29 6.05 -35.45 1.05
CA ALA A 29 6.82 -34.22 1.28
C ALA A 29 6.89 -33.83 2.76
N ARG A 30 5.90 -34.23 3.58
CA ARG A 30 5.88 -33.96 5.03
C ARG A 30 7.15 -34.45 5.72
N GLY A 31 7.70 -35.59 5.31
CA GLY A 31 8.98 -36.09 5.84
C GLY A 31 10.10 -35.06 5.79
N CYS A 32 10.24 -34.33 4.68
CA CYS A 32 11.26 -33.28 4.54
C CYS A 32 10.87 -31.99 5.25
N LEU A 33 9.59 -31.61 5.14
CA LEU A 33 9.07 -30.38 5.74
C LEU A 33 9.17 -30.39 7.28
N GLU A 34 8.90 -31.55 7.88
CA GLU A 34 8.79 -31.78 9.31
C GLU A 34 10.06 -32.36 9.94
N ALA A 35 11.09 -32.69 9.13
CA ALA A 35 12.36 -33.21 9.64
C ALA A 35 13.07 -32.30 10.66
N PRO A 36 13.13 -30.96 10.49
CA PRO A 36 13.77 -30.11 11.47
C PRO A 36 12.95 -30.02 12.77
N LEU A 37 13.58 -30.30 13.90
CA LEU A 37 12.96 -30.17 15.22
C LEU A 37 13.05 -28.73 15.76
N LEU A 38 12.08 -28.34 16.58
CA LEU A 38 12.08 -27.07 17.27
C LEU A 38 13.18 -27.05 18.34
N THR A 39 14.12 -26.10 18.23
CA THR A 39 15.18 -25.88 19.21
C THR A 39 14.77 -24.86 20.26
N GLU A 40 15.41 -24.90 21.43
CA GLU A 40 15.17 -23.97 22.53
C GLU A 40 15.45 -22.52 22.12
N GLU A 41 16.56 -22.29 21.43
CA GLU A 41 16.98 -20.98 20.92
C GLU A 41 15.94 -20.40 19.95
N VAL A 42 15.55 -21.17 18.94
CA VAL A 42 14.54 -20.72 17.95
C VAL A 42 13.21 -20.44 18.63
N PHE A 43 12.79 -21.27 19.58
CA PHE A 43 11.54 -21.05 20.28
C PHE A 43 11.57 -19.76 21.11
N TYR A 44 12.45 -19.66 22.10
CA TYR A 44 12.41 -18.56 23.07
C TYR A 44 12.68 -17.20 22.43
N GLN A 45 13.71 -17.08 21.59
CA GLN A 45 14.05 -15.81 20.97
C GLN A 45 12.97 -15.36 19.97
N THR A 46 12.45 -16.26 19.12
CA THR A 46 11.36 -15.90 18.20
C THR A 46 10.10 -15.48 18.96
N GLN A 47 9.72 -16.23 20.01
CA GLN A 47 8.52 -15.93 20.79
C GLN A 47 8.65 -14.59 21.53
N GLU A 48 9.80 -14.32 22.15
CA GLU A 48 10.07 -13.05 22.83
C GLU A 48 10.11 -11.87 21.86
N ALA A 49 10.71 -12.05 20.69
CA ALA A 49 10.75 -11.03 19.64
C ALA A 49 9.35 -10.66 19.17
N LEU A 50 8.52 -11.65 18.84
CA LEU A 50 7.15 -11.41 18.39
C LEU A 50 6.30 -10.72 19.45
N GLU A 51 6.40 -11.13 20.72
CA GLU A 51 5.66 -10.49 21.80
C GLU A 51 6.16 -9.06 22.09
N ALA A 52 7.46 -8.81 21.96
CA ALA A 52 8.03 -7.47 22.10
C ALA A 52 7.62 -6.53 20.96
N MET A 53 7.56 -7.06 19.73
CA MET A 53 7.24 -6.29 18.52
C MET A 53 5.75 -6.17 18.23
N LEU A 54 4.89 -7.06 18.72
CA LEU A 54 3.44 -7.02 18.44
C LEU A 54 2.79 -5.64 18.74
N PRO A 55 3.16 -4.92 19.82
CA PRO A 55 2.69 -3.54 20.05
C PRO A 55 3.11 -2.50 19.01
N MET A 56 3.92 -2.85 18.01
CA MET A 56 4.22 -2.02 16.84
C MET A 56 3.09 -2.04 15.81
N ASN A 57 2.29 -3.11 15.77
CA ASN A 57 1.16 -3.20 14.87
C ASN A 57 0.07 -2.22 15.31
N VAL A 58 -0.24 -1.25 14.45
CA VAL A 58 -1.30 -0.26 14.71
C VAL A 58 -2.67 -0.92 14.90
N PHE A 59 -2.90 -2.09 14.31
CA PHE A 59 -4.19 -2.77 14.32
C PHE A 59 -4.35 -3.83 15.42
N VAL A 60 -3.38 -4.04 16.32
CA VAL A 60 -3.48 -5.11 17.36
C VAL A 60 -4.71 -4.96 18.28
N ASP A 61 -5.28 -3.77 18.39
CA ASP A 61 -6.50 -3.54 19.16
C ASP A 61 -7.75 -3.83 18.34
N ILE A 62 -7.85 -3.20 17.17
CA ILE A 62 -9.06 -3.27 16.33
C ILE A 62 -9.26 -4.67 15.74
N CYS A 63 -8.19 -5.44 15.49
CA CYS A 63 -8.34 -6.80 14.99
C CYS A 63 -9.01 -7.75 16.01
N LYS A 64 -9.02 -7.42 17.30
CA LYS A 64 -9.74 -8.21 18.32
C LYS A 64 -11.25 -8.04 18.23
N LYS A 65 -11.70 -6.86 17.81
CA LYS A 65 -13.11 -6.48 17.69
C LYS A 65 -13.27 -5.57 16.46
N PRO A 66 -13.09 -6.11 15.24
CA PRO A 66 -13.18 -5.31 14.04
C PRO A 66 -14.62 -4.81 13.85
N PRO A 67 -14.81 -3.60 13.31
CA PRO A 67 -16.14 -3.05 13.06
C PRO A 67 -16.81 -3.73 11.85
N ALA A 68 -18.12 -3.49 11.70
CA ALA A 68 -18.89 -3.88 10.53
C ALA A 68 -18.24 -3.44 9.21
N PRO A 69 -18.19 -4.29 8.18
CA PRO A 69 -18.73 -5.67 8.06
C PRO A 69 -17.69 -6.77 8.42
N TYR A 70 -16.56 -6.38 8.99
CA TYR A 70 -15.40 -7.24 9.17
C TYR A 70 -15.39 -7.98 10.52
N GLU A 71 -16.50 -7.99 11.29
CA GLU A 71 -16.57 -8.64 12.61
C GLU A 71 -16.15 -10.11 12.57
N HIS A 72 -16.48 -10.79 11.48
CA HIS A 72 -16.18 -12.20 11.25
C HIS A 72 -14.66 -12.50 11.16
N LEU A 73 -13.82 -11.47 11.05
CA LEU A 73 -12.36 -11.56 10.99
C LEU A 73 -11.68 -11.33 12.35
N ALA A 74 -12.47 -11.23 13.43
CA ALA A 74 -11.94 -11.01 14.79
C ALA A 74 -10.85 -12.02 15.16
N THR A 75 -9.66 -11.51 15.48
CA THR A 75 -8.47 -12.30 15.81
C THR A 75 -7.75 -11.66 16.99
N ASP A 76 -7.56 -12.42 18.08
CA ASP A 76 -6.76 -11.98 19.23
C ASP A 76 -5.33 -12.54 19.11
N THR A 77 -4.45 -11.73 18.54
CA THR A 77 -3.05 -12.09 18.30
C THR A 77 -2.25 -12.23 19.60
N GLU A 78 -2.51 -11.38 20.61
CA GLU A 78 -1.85 -11.47 21.93
C GLU A 78 -2.22 -12.79 22.64
N ALA A 79 -3.51 -13.16 22.65
CA ALA A 79 -3.97 -14.43 23.21
C ALA A 79 -3.41 -15.62 22.42
N SER A 80 -3.40 -15.53 21.09
CA SER A 80 -2.87 -16.60 20.22
C SER A 80 -1.38 -16.85 20.46
N LEU A 81 -0.56 -15.79 20.52
CA LEU A 81 0.86 -15.93 20.86
C LEU A 81 1.07 -16.54 22.26
N SER A 82 0.24 -16.16 23.23
CA SER A 82 0.29 -16.72 24.59
C SER A 82 0.01 -18.23 24.60
N LEU A 83 -1.00 -18.68 23.85
CA LEU A 83 -1.34 -20.10 23.69
C LEU A 83 -0.22 -20.88 22.98
N ILE A 84 0.41 -20.28 21.97
CA ILE A 84 1.56 -20.86 21.27
C ILE A 84 2.74 -21.00 22.24
N ARG A 85 3.07 -19.96 23.02
CA ARG A 85 4.11 -20.02 24.05
C ARG A 85 3.86 -21.17 25.03
N GLU A 86 2.65 -21.27 25.56
CA GLU A 86 2.30 -22.31 26.53
C GLU A 86 2.40 -23.72 25.95
N LYS A 87 1.95 -23.92 24.70
CA LYS A 87 2.00 -25.21 24.01
C LYS A 87 3.43 -25.62 23.69
N TYR A 88 4.17 -24.78 22.97
CA TYR A 88 5.45 -25.18 22.38
C TYR A 88 6.61 -25.16 23.37
N SER A 89 6.54 -24.39 24.47
CA SER A 89 7.52 -24.48 25.56
C SER A 89 7.60 -25.89 26.17
N LYS A 90 6.50 -26.65 26.14
CA LYS A 90 6.42 -28.04 26.63
C LYS A 90 6.83 -29.07 25.56
N LEU A 91 6.99 -28.65 24.31
CA LEU A 91 7.24 -29.50 23.14
C LEU A 91 8.60 -29.22 22.47
N ILE A 92 9.47 -28.40 23.07
CA ILE A 92 10.84 -28.19 22.57
C ILE A 92 11.55 -29.54 22.41
N GLY A 93 12.21 -29.75 21.25
CA GLY A 93 12.86 -31.00 20.88
C GLY A 93 11.90 -32.17 20.56
N LYS A 94 10.58 -31.95 20.57
CA LYS A 94 9.56 -32.95 20.22
C LYS A 94 8.65 -32.50 19.08
N ALA A 95 8.26 -31.22 19.08
CA ALA A 95 7.58 -30.59 17.97
C ALA A 95 8.59 -30.27 16.87
N THR A 96 8.09 -30.24 15.64
CA THR A 96 8.85 -29.85 14.46
C THR A 96 8.92 -28.32 14.39
N ALA A 97 9.95 -27.81 13.72
CA ALA A 97 10.05 -26.39 13.43
C ALA A 97 8.88 -25.91 12.57
N TRP A 98 8.41 -26.75 11.64
CA TRP A 98 7.22 -26.48 10.82
C TRP A 98 5.98 -26.22 11.69
N GLU A 99 5.65 -27.11 12.62
CA GLU A 99 4.46 -26.98 13.47
C GLU A 99 4.46 -25.69 14.29
N TYR A 100 5.63 -25.25 14.77
CA TYR A 100 5.76 -23.99 15.52
C TYR A 100 5.61 -22.77 14.62
N HIS A 101 6.40 -22.71 13.54
CA HIS A 101 6.39 -21.58 12.60
C HIS A 101 5.04 -21.43 11.88
N GLU A 102 4.36 -22.54 11.59
CA GLU A 102 3.02 -22.51 11.00
C GLU A 102 1.96 -22.03 11.99
N ALA A 103 2.08 -22.36 13.29
CA ALA A 103 1.17 -21.81 14.30
C ALA A 103 1.32 -20.28 14.42
N LEU A 104 2.56 -19.79 14.38
CA LEU A 104 2.84 -18.35 14.33
C LEU A 104 2.27 -17.73 13.05
N ALA A 105 2.60 -18.27 11.88
CA ALA A 105 2.14 -17.76 10.59
C ALA A 105 0.60 -17.72 10.48
N LYS A 106 -0.08 -18.77 10.95
CA LYS A 106 -1.54 -18.83 10.94
C LYS A 106 -2.17 -17.68 11.74
N THR A 107 -1.64 -17.38 12.93
CA THR A 107 -2.13 -16.28 13.78
C THR A 107 -2.22 -14.96 13.02
N PHE A 108 -1.21 -14.66 12.20
CA PHE A 108 -1.18 -13.42 11.42
C PHE A 108 -1.96 -13.52 10.09
N ARG A 109 -1.96 -14.68 9.42
CA ARG A 109 -2.76 -14.86 8.19
C ARG A 109 -4.27 -14.76 8.43
N ASP A 110 -4.73 -15.12 9.62
CA ASP A 110 -6.14 -15.01 10.00
C ASP A 110 -6.61 -13.54 10.04
N LEU A 111 -5.70 -12.56 10.17
CA LEU A 111 -6.00 -11.11 10.11
C LEU A 111 -6.49 -10.64 8.72
N LYS A 112 -6.27 -11.46 7.68
CA LYS A 112 -6.57 -11.10 6.28
C LYS A 112 -5.93 -9.78 5.85
N ASP A 113 -4.68 -9.58 6.27
CA ASP A 113 -3.91 -8.37 6.04
C ASP A 113 -2.47 -8.70 5.61
N ALA A 114 -2.08 -8.29 4.39
CA ALA A 114 -0.72 -8.48 3.90
C ALA A 114 0.31 -7.53 4.55
N HIS A 115 -0.14 -6.49 5.26
CA HIS A 115 0.70 -5.61 6.07
C HIS A 115 1.01 -6.20 7.44
N SER A 116 0.27 -7.21 7.90
CA SER A 116 0.46 -7.82 9.21
C SER A 116 0.71 -9.33 9.08
N LEU A 117 1.97 -9.74 8.91
CA LEU A 117 2.34 -11.12 8.59
C LEU A 117 3.49 -11.64 9.45
N TYR A 118 3.48 -12.94 9.74
CA TYR A 118 4.68 -13.68 10.09
C TYR A 118 5.10 -14.54 8.91
N VAL A 119 6.28 -14.25 8.36
CA VAL A 119 6.86 -14.98 7.24
C VAL A 119 7.88 -15.96 7.78
N LYS A 120 7.66 -17.25 7.49
CA LYS A 120 8.46 -18.35 8.03
C LYS A 120 9.88 -18.35 7.45
N PRO A 121 10.83 -19.08 8.08
CA PRO A 121 12.20 -19.21 7.56
C PRO A 121 12.25 -19.60 6.07
N SER A 122 13.26 -19.12 5.35
CA SER A 122 13.39 -19.32 3.89
C SER A 122 13.41 -20.79 3.47
N PHE A 123 13.86 -21.68 4.36
CA PHE A 123 13.76 -23.13 4.19
C PHE A 123 12.35 -23.59 3.76
N PHE A 124 11.30 -23.05 4.39
CA PHE A 124 9.92 -23.41 4.04
C PHE A 124 9.47 -22.84 2.70
N GLY A 125 10.17 -21.81 2.19
CA GLY A 125 9.97 -21.27 0.85
C GLY A 125 10.41 -22.19 -0.28
N HIS A 126 11.25 -23.19 0.01
CA HIS A 126 11.58 -24.24 -0.96
C HIS A 126 10.40 -25.14 -1.28
N PHE A 127 9.38 -25.21 -0.43
CA PHE A 127 8.21 -26.06 -0.64
C PHE A 127 7.03 -25.22 -1.12
N ARG A 128 6.32 -25.71 -2.13
CA ARG A 128 5.10 -25.06 -2.62
C ARG A 128 3.97 -26.06 -2.72
N LEU A 129 2.81 -25.66 -2.23
CA LEU A 129 1.55 -26.36 -2.45
C LEU A 129 1.11 -26.11 -3.89
N ALA A 130 0.71 -27.18 -4.57
CA ALA A 130 0.33 -27.14 -5.96
C ALA A 130 -0.98 -27.88 -6.23
N PHE A 131 -1.83 -27.26 -7.03
CA PHE A 131 -2.98 -27.89 -7.67
C PHE A 131 -2.73 -27.97 -9.19
N PRO A 132 -3.08 -29.07 -9.86
CA PRO A 132 -2.59 -29.32 -11.22
C PRO A 132 -3.32 -28.57 -12.34
N LEU A 133 -4.38 -27.82 -12.04
CA LEU A 133 -5.23 -27.11 -13.00
C LEU A 133 -5.63 -25.73 -12.45
N ALA A 134 -6.05 -24.83 -13.32
CA ALA A 134 -6.67 -23.57 -12.94
C ALA A 134 -8.18 -23.59 -13.26
N PHE A 135 -8.86 -22.50 -12.88
CA PHE A 135 -10.28 -22.31 -13.17
C PHE A 135 -10.49 -21.12 -14.09
N ASN A 136 -11.43 -21.27 -15.01
CA ASN A 136 -12.00 -20.17 -15.76
C ASN A 136 -13.47 -19.99 -15.31
N VAL A 137 -13.87 -18.76 -15.02
CA VAL A 137 -15.24 -18.42 -14.61
C VAL A 137 -15.85 -17.54 -15.68
N SER A 138 -16.94 -18.00 -16.28
CA SER A 138 -17.64 -17.25 -17.32
C SER A 138 -18.43 -16.07 -16.73
N LYS A 139 -18.87 -15.14 -17.59
CA LYS A 139 -19.74 -14.02 -17.20
C LYS A 139 -21.08 -14.47 -16.56
N THR A 140 -21.51 -15.70 -16.80
CA THR A 140 -22.72 -16.28 -16.19
C THR A 140 -22.44 -17.05 -14.90
N GLY A 141 -21.18 -17.15 -14.48
CA GLY A 141 -20.75 -17.85 -13.27
C GLY A 141 -20.49 -19.35 -13.44
N SER A 142 -20.51 -19.88 -14.68
CA SER A 142 -20.10 -21.27 -14.93
C SER A 142 -18.59 -21.42 -14.74
N VAL A 143 -18.16 -22.49 -14.08
CA VAL A 143 -16.73 -22.74 -13.80
C VAL A 143 -16.25 -23.92 -14.64
N THR A 144 -15.15 -23.76 -15.35
CA THR A 144 -14.51 -24.81 -16.14
C THR A 144 -13.04 -24.98 -15.74
N PHE A 145 -12.48 -26.16 -15.94
CA PHE A 145 -11.03 -26.34 -15.86
C PHE A 145 -10.30 -25.65 -17.02
N THR A 146 -9.13 -25.08 -16.72
CA THR A 146 -8.17 -24.58 -17.71
C THR A 146 -6.76 -24.99 -17.33
N ASP A 147 -5.86 -24.93 -18.31
CA ASP A 147 -4.43 -25.17 -18.09
C ASP A 147 -3.86 -24.15 -17.11
N LEU A 148 -2.80 -24.55 -16.40
CA LEU A 148 -1.98 -23.60 -15.65
C LEU A 148 -1.28 -22.64 -16.61
N PRO A 149 -0.89 -21.44 -16.14
CA PRO A 149 -0.04 -20.56 -16.93
C PRO A 149 1.23 -21.27 -17.43
N THR A 150 1.75 -20.85 -18.59
CA THR A 150 2.93 -21.48 -19.22
C THR A 150 4.14 -21.53 -18.28
N SER A 151 4.28 -20.55 -17.39
CA SER A 151 5.35 -20.53 -16.38
C SER A 151 5.27 -21.65 -15.33
N LEU A 152 4.14 -22.37 -15.26
CA LEU A 152 3.80 -23.38 -14.26
C LEU A 152 3.31 -24.71 -14.87
N ASP A 153 3.40 -24.88 -16.19
CA ASP A 153 2.96 -26.08 -16.92
C ASP A 153 3.62 -27.38 -16.39
N TYR A 154 4.88 -27.29 -15.94
CA TYR A 154 5.64 -28.39 -15.34
C TYR A 154 4.93 -29.02 -14.14
N ILE A 155 4.07 -28.27 -13.43
CA ILE A 155 3.26 -28.80 -12.34
C ILE A 155 2.28 -29.84 -12.88
N SER A 156 1.52 -29.49 -13.93
CA SER A 156 0.53 -30.37 -14.57
C SER A 156 1.20 -31.60 -15.21
N GLU A 157 2.35 -31.41 -15.87
CA GLU A 157 3.14 -32.50 -16.46
C GLU A 157 3.63 -33.48 -15.39
N SER A 158 4.26 -32.94 -14.34
CA SER A 158 4.77 -33.77 -13.25
C SER A 158 3.64 -34.47 -12.49
N TYR A 159 2.51 -33.80 -12.31
CA TYR A 159 1.33 -34.37 -11.68
C TYR A 159 0.78 -35.57 -12.47
N THR A 160 0.67 -35.41 -13.79
CA THR A 160 0.21 -36.49 -14.70
C THR A 160 1.11 -37.73 -14.56
N GLN A 161 2.43 -37.52 -14.50
CA GLN A 161 3.40 -38.61 -14.31
C GLN A 161 3.29 -39.26 -12.92
N MET A 162 3.17 -38.46 -11.87
CA MET A 162 3.14 -38.93 -10.48
C MET A 162 1.85 -39.69 -10.14
N PHE A 163 0.70 -39.17 -10.58
CA PHE A 163 -0.61 -39.69 -10.21
C PHE A 163 -1.29 -40.53 -11.30
N SER A 164 -0.67 -40.66 -12.47
CA SER A 164 -1.23 -41.40 -13.62
C SER A 164 -2.63 -40.90 -14.03
N VAL A 165 -2.86 -39.60 -13.94
CA VAL A 165 -4.11 -38.91 -14.33
C VAL A 165 -3.84 -38.06 -15.55
N ASN A 166 -4.53 -38.31 -16.67
CA ASN A 166 -4.42 -37.48 -17.87
C ASN A 166 -5.25 -36.20 -17.71
N LEU A 167 -4.60 -35.09 -17.37
CA LEU A 167 -5.28 -33.82 -17.08
C LEU A 167 -5.93 -33.20 -18.32
N ALA A 168 -5.40 -33.46 -19.51
CA ALA A 168 -5.93 -32.95 -20.78
C ALA A 168 -7.38 -33.39 -21.03
N ASP A 169 -7.81 -34.52 -20.44
CA ASP A 169 -9.17 -35.04 -20.59
C ASP A 169 -10.22 -34.19 -19.87
N TYR A 170 -9.81 -33.25 -19.01
CA TYR A 170 -10.70 -32.43 -18.18
C TYR A 170 -10.70 -30.94 -18.57
N ILE A 171 -9.76 -30.48 -19.39
CA ILE A 171 -9.68 -29.08 -19.82
C ILE A 171 -10.96 -28.68 -20.57
N GLY A 172 -11.52 -27.52 -20.21
CA GLY A 172 -12.79 -27.02 -20.75
C GLY A 172 -14.04 -27.72 -20.22
N ALA A 173 -13.92 -28.76 -19.39
CA ALA A 173 -15.08 -29.40 -18.79
C ALA A 173 -15.74 -28.47 -17.76
N GLU A 174 -17.06 -28.30 -17.87
CA GLU A 174 -17.87 -27.56 -16.91
C GLU A 174 -18.03 -28.36 -15.62
N ILE A 175 -17.73 -27.70 -14.51
CA ILE A 175 -17.82 -28.24 -13.16
C ILE A 175 -19.22 -27.91 -12.63
N LEU A 176 -19.96 -28.93 -12.20
CA LEU A 176 -21.28 -28.78 -11.58
C LEU A 176 -21.17 -28.65 -10.06
N THR A 177 -20.27 -29.41 -9.45
CA THR A 177 -20.02 -29.39 -8.00
C THR A 177 -18.56 -29.67 -7.68
N ILE A 178 -18.08 -29.06 -6.60
CA ILE A 178 -16.83 -29.37 -5.92
C ILE A 178 -17.20 -29.84 -4.51
N ASN A 179 -16.87 -31.07 -4.16
CA ASN A 179 -17.24 -31.68 -2.87
C ASN A 179 -18.74 -31.55 -2.53
N ASN A 180 -19.61 -31.76 -3.53
CA ASN A 180 -21.08 -31.61 -3.46
C ASN A 180 -21.60 -30.16 -3.26
N GLU A 181 -20.75 -29.16 -3.45
CA GLU A 181 -21.12 -27.74 -3.37
C GLU A 181 -20.98 -27.04 -4.72
N LYS A 182 -21.79 -25.99 -4.96
CA LYS A 182 -21.68 -25.18 -6.19
C LYS A 182 -20.24 -24.64 -6.33
N PRO A 183 -19.63 -24.68 -7.53
CA PRO A 183 -18.19 -24.46 -7.66
C PRO A 183 -17.74 -23.10 -7.14
N LEU A 184 -18.42 -22.02 -7.54
CA LEU A 184 -18.04 -20.67 -7.14
C LEU A 184 -18.23 -20.42 -5.64
N VAL A 185 -19.23 -21.04 -5.02
CA VAL A 185 -19.44 -20.97 -3.55
C VAL A 185 -18.33 -21.72 -2.82
N TYR A 186 -17.96 -22.92 -3.30
CA TYR A 186 -16.86 -23.69 -2.74
C TYR A 186 -15.54 -22.92 -2.81
N LEU A 187 -15.24 -22.32 -3.98
CA LEU A 187 -14.03 -21.51 -4.18
C LEU A 187 -14.02 -20.28 -3.28
N ALA A 188 -15.15 -19.58 -3.10
CA ALA A 188 -15.25 -18.45 -2.17
C ALA A 188 -14.94 -18.87 -0.72
N LYS A 189 -15.51 -19.99 -0.24
CA LYS A 189 -15.23 -20.54 1.09
C LYS A 189 -13.77 -20.96 1.26
N TRP A 190 -13.19 -21.56 0.22
CA TRP A 190 -11.77 -21.88 0.20
C TRP A 190 -10.92 -20.61 0.30
N ALA A 191 -11.30 -19.55 -0.40
CA ALA A 191 -10.63 -18.26 -0.35
C ALA A 191 -10.70 -17.64 1.05
N ASP A 192 -11.86 -17.63 1.69
CA ASP A 192 -12.01 -17.17 3.09
C ASP A 192 -11.11 -17.93 4.06
N LYS A 193 -10.94 -19.22 3.84
CA LYS A 193 -10.10 -20.06 4.70
C LYS A 193 -8.61 -19.79 4.49
N TYR A 194 -8.14 -19.72 3.24
CA TYR A 194 -6.70 -19.81 2.96
C TYR A 194 -6.05 -18.56 2.35
N VAL A 195 -6.81 -17.64 1.75
CA VAL A 195 -6.25 -16.38 1.24
C VAL A 195 -6.10 -15.41 2.41
N TYR A 196 -4.93 -14.79 2.51
CA TYR A 196 -4.57 -13.94 3.65
C TYR A 196 -4.53 -12.44 3.31
N SER A 197 -4.65 -12.07 2.04
CA SER A 197 -4.25 -10.74 1.56
C SER A 197 -5.35 -9.69 1.61
N THR A 198 -6.59 -10.01 2.01
CA THR A 198 -7.70 -9.03 1.90
C THR A 198 -8.90 -9.34 2.79
N LYS A 199 -9.46 -8.27 3.39
CA LYS A 199 -10.62 -8.31 4.28
C LYS A 199 -11.95 -8.45 3.54
N SER A 200 -12.01 -8.10 2.25
CA SER A 200 -13.19 -8.32 1.41
C SER A 200 -13.16 -9.72 0.78
N SER A 201 -14.28 -10.46 0.85
CA SER A 201 -14.43 -11.76 0.21
C SER A 201 -14.28 -11.70 -1.31
N HIS A 202 -14.65 -10.56 -1.92
CA HIS A 202 -14.47 -10.31 -3.35
C HIS A 202 -13.00 -10.38 -3.75
N GLY A 203 -12.14 -9.61 -3.06
CA GLY A 203 -10.70 -9.63 -3.27
C GLY A 203 -10.09 -11.00 -2.99
N ARG A 204 -10.61 -11.75 -2.00
CA ARG A 204 -10.10 -13.08 -1.66
C ARG A 204 -10.37 -14.08 -2.78
N LEU A 205 -11.59 -14.11 -3.30
CA LEU A 205 -11.93 -14.98 -4.42
C LEU A 205 -11.13 -14.61 -5.68
N ASN A 206 -10.94 -13.33 -5.95
CA ASN A 206 -10.13 -12.92 -7.09
C ASN A 206 -8.65 -13.29 -6.93
N SER A 207 -8.05 -13.09 -5.75
CA SER A 207 -6.69 -13.55 -5.45
C SER A 207 -6.55 -15.07 -5.60
N LEU A 208 -7.58 -15.82 -5.18
CA LEU A 208 -7.67 -17.26 -5.37
C LEU A 208 -7.56 -17.65 -6.85
N LEU A 209 -8.40 -17.06 -7.69
CA LEU A 209 -8.48 -17.37 -9.12
C LEU A 209 -7.22 -16.92 -9.87
N SER A 210 -6.61 -15.81 -9.47
CA SER A 210 -5.38 -15.26 -10.08
C SER A 210 -4.12 -16.09 -9.83
N GLY A 211 -4.12 -16.97 -8.83
CA GLY A 211 -2.97 -17.85 -8.60
C GLY A 211 -2.92 -18.56 -7.26
N ASP A 212 -3.57 -18.00 -6.24
CA ASP A 212 -3.48 -18.59 -4.92
C ASP A 212 -4.11 -19.99 -4.89
N PHE A 213 -5.03 -20.39 -5.76
CA PHE A 213 -5.52 -21.76 -5.72
C PHE A 213 -4.43 -22.81 -6.05
N TYR A 214 -3.65 -22.57 -7.10
CA TYR A 214 -2.86 -23.62 -7.73
C TYR A 214 -1.37 -23.60 -7.42
N ALA A 215 -0.81 -22.49 -6.91
CA ALA A 215 0.61 -22.44 -6.52
C ALA A 215 0.82 -21.51 -5.32
N ARG A 216 1.15 -22.08 -4.16
CA ARG A 216 1.38 -21.33 -2.91
C ARG A 216 2.71 -21.67 -2.27
N SER A 217 3.51 -20.66 -1.93
CA SER A 217 4.72 -20.88 -1.13
C SER A 217 4.37 -21.22 0.32
N LEU A 218 4.92 -22.32 0.84
CA LEU A 218 4.79 -22.68 2.25
C LEU A 218 5.60 -21.77 3.17
N LYS A 219 6.33 -20.76 2.65
CA LYS A 219 6.92 -19.67 3.45
C LYS A 219 5.85 -18.79 4.10
N VAL A 220 4.74 -18.59 3.40
CA VAL A 220 3.61 -17.80 3.89
C VAL A 220 2.42 -18.69 4.19
N PHE A 221 1.99 -19.51 3.23
CA PHE A 221 0.80 -20.34 3.37
C PHE A 221 1.02 -21.60 4.21
N GLY A 222 -0.07 -22.14 4.74
CA GLY A 222 -0.12 -23.45 5.39
C GLY A 222 -0.42 -24.58 4.40
N LEU A 223 -0.35 -25.81 4.88
CA LEU A 223 -0.96 -26.96 4.20
C LEU A 223 -2.49 -26.88 4.31
N PRO A 224 -3.24 -27.40 3.32
CA PRO A 224 -4.68 -27.54 3.47
C PRO A 224 -4.99 -28.51 4.61
N GLU A 225 -6.14 -28.34 5.24
CA GLU A 225 -6.64 -29.33 6.20
C GLU A 225 -6.88 -30.68 5.52
N GLN A 226 -6.85 -31.77 6.29
CA GLN A 226 -6.94 -33.12 5.72
C GLN A 226 -8.19 -33.35 4.84
N GLY A 227 -9.32 -32.70 5.17
CA GLY A 227 -10.55 -32.76 4.38
C GLY A 227 -10.50 -31.99 3.06
N ASP A 228 -9.51 -31.12 2.91
CA ASP A 228 -9.31 -30.21 1.78
C ASP A 228 -8.17 -30.67 0.85
N GLU A 229 -7.43 -31.73 1.21
CA GLU A 229 -6.33 -32.27 0.38
C GLU A 229 -6.84 -32.91 -0.92
N ASN A 230 -8.03 -33.52 -0.89
CA ASN A 230 -8.65 -34.21 -2.02
C ASN A 230 -9.97 -33.53 -2.38
N LEU A 231 -10.13 -33.20 -3.65
CA LEU A 231 -11.30 -32.52 -4.19
C LEU A 231 -12.02 -33.44 -5.19
N VAL A 232 -13.31 -33.63 -4.96
CA VAL A 232 -14.20 -34.39 -5.83
C VAL A 232 -14.96 -33.42 -6.72
N PHE A 233 -14.88 -33.60 -8.03
CA PHE A 233 -15.55 -32.77 -9.03
C PHE A 233 -16.56 -33.61 -9.79
N ASP A 234 -17.81 -33.15 -9.85
CA ASP A 234 -18.80 -33.70 -10.78
C ASP A 234 -18.91 -32.77 -11.99
N LEU A 235 -18.78 -33.35 -13.18
CA LEU A 235 -18.69 -32.62 -14.45
C LEU A 235 -20.02 -32.70 -15.22
N ALA A 236 -20.28 -31.70 -16.06
CA ALA A 236 -21.49 -31.63 -16.87
C ALA A 236 -21.65 -32.79 -17.87
N ASP A 237 -20.55 -33.46 -18.24
CA ASP A 237 -20.54 -34.64 -19.09
C ASP A 237 -20.85 -35.96 -18.37
N GLY A 238 -21.15 -35.90 -17.06
CA GLY A 238 -21.50 -37.04 -16.22
C GLY A 238 -20.31 -37.77 -15.59
N ARG A 239 -19.07 -37.32 -15.83
CA ARG A 239 -17.88 -37.85 -15.15
C ARG A 239 -17.75 -37.27 -13.73
N THR A 240 -17.18 -38.06 -12.84
CA THR A 240 -16.68 -37.60 -11.54
C THR A 240 -15.17 -37.82 -11.51
N VAL A 241 -14.40 -36.80 -11.14
CA VAL A 241 -12.94 -36.87 -11.02
C VAL A 241 -12.50 -36.46 -9.62
N ILE A 242 -11.48 -37.13 -9.09
CA ILE A 242 -10.83 -36.78 -7.83
C ILE A 242 -9.45 -36.24 -8.15
N LEU A 243 -9.24 -34.95 -7.93
CA LEU A 243 -7.93 -34.32 -7.98
C LEU A 243 -7.49 -33.99 -6.57
N ARG A 244 -6.18 -33.97 -6.34
CA ARG A 244 -5.60 -33.72 -5.03
C ARG A 244 -4.48 -32.70 -5.11
N PHE A 245 -4.28 -31.98 -4.01
CA PHE A 245 -3.11 -31.13 -3.86
C PHE A 245 -1.82 -31.97 -3.75
N SER A 246 -0.73 -31.37 -4.20
CA SER A 246 0.62 -31.93 -4.17
C SER A 246 1.61 -30.89 -3.64
N ILE A 247 2.82 -31.31 -3.30
CA ILE A 247 3.94 -30.40 -2.99
C ILE A 247 5.01 -30.58 -4.05
N TYR A 248 5.57 -29.48 -4.53
CA TYR A 248 6.86 -29.51 -5.22
C TYR A 248 7.90 -28.72 -4.43
N SER A 249 9.17 -28.99 -4.72
CA SER A 249 10.27 -28.20 -4.18
C SER A 249 11.21 -27.69 -5.25
N ASP A 250 11.70 -26.46 -5.11
CA ASP A 250 12.76 -25.92 -5.97
C ASP A 250 14.14 -26.51 -5.65
N THR A 251 14.25 -27.29 -4.58
CA THR A 251 15.50 -27.88 -4.10
C THR A 251 15.35 -29.40 -3.96
N ILE A 252 16.48 -30.10 -4.09
CA ILE A 252 16.54 -31.55 -3.95
C ILE A 252 16.81 -31.90 -2.49
N PHE A 253 16.01 -32.81 -1.92
CA PHE A 253 16.22 -33.38 -0.60
C PHE A 253 16.32 -34.90 -0.72
N ASN A 254 17.49 -35.48 -0.45
CA ASN A 254 17.67 -36.93 -0.55
C ASN A 254 17.47 -37.66 0.78
N SER A 255 17.43 -36.90 1.89
CA SER A 255 17.35 -37.41 3.25
C SER A 255 16.83 -36.36 4.23
N GLU A 256 16.39 -36.80 5.41
CA GLU A 256 16.02 -35.89 6.53
C GLU A 256 17.21 -35.01 6.93
N ASP A 257 18.41 -35.57 6.93
CA ASP A 257 19.66 -34.85 7.19
C ASP A 257 19.90 -33.68 6.21
N ASP A 258 19.52 -33.82 4.93
CA ASP A 258 19.59 -32.72 3.96
C ASP A 258 18.62 -31.60 4.33
N ALA A 259 17.39 -31.96 4.71
CA ALA A 259 16.37 -31.00 5.12
C ALA A 259 16.78 -30.27 6.41
N VAL A 260 17.30 -31.00 7.41
CA VAL A 260 17.83 -30.43 8.64
C VAL A 260 19.01 -29.49 8.34
N ARG A 261 19.97 -29.91 7.50
CA ARG A 261 21.09 -29.03 7.09
C ARG A 261 20.62 -27.77 6.38
N ALA A 262 19.63 -27.86 5.51
CA ALA A 262 19.07 -26.71 4.83
C ALA A 262 18.39 -25.74 5.81
N TYR A 263 17.59 -26.25 6.74
CA TYR A 263 16.97 -25.45 7.79
C TYR A 263 17.99 -24.79 8.74
N MET A 264 19.04 -25.51 9.12
CA MET A 264 20.09 -24.96 10.00
C MET A 264 20.85 -23.78 9.35
N ARG A 265 20.86 -23.65 8.01
CA ARG A 265 21.40 -22.46 7.34
C ARG A 265 20.56 -21.20 7.55
N CYS A 266 19.32 -21.35 8.00
CA CYS A 266 18.43 -20.24 8.33
C CYS A 266 18.65 -19.71 9.76
N ILE A 267 19.09 -20.54 10.72
CA ILE A 267 19.19 -20.21 12.16
C ILE A 267 20.47 -19.42 12.48
N SER A 268 20.59 -18.19 11.97
CA SER A 268 21.74 -17.28 12.16
C SER A 268 23.00 -17.58 11.32
N LEU A 269 23.41 -16.53 10.61
CA LEU A 269 24.56 -16.43 9.72
C LEU A 269 25.82 -15.94 10.47
N ASP A 270 26.30 -16.68 11.47
CA ASP A 270 27.70 -16.52 11.92
C ASP A 270 28.69 -17.32 11.05
N THR A 271 28.19 -18.20 10.17
CA THR A 271 29.02 -18.81 9.12
C THR A 271 29.17 -17.84 7.95
N PRO A 272 30.41 -17.43 7.59
CA PRO A 272 30.63 -16.59 6.43
C PRO A 272 30.07 -17.29 5.20
N TYR A 273 29.14 -16.62 4.50
CA TYR A 273 28.87 -16.91 3.10
C TYR A 273 30.18 -16.72 2.35
N VAL A 274 30.90 -17.82 2.14
CA VAL A 274 31.83 -17.94 1.02
C VAL A 274 30.91 -17.90 -0.18
N ALA A 275 30.80 -16.74 -0.82
CA ALA A 275 30.38 -16.72 -2.21
C ALA A 275 31.23 -17.79 -2.87
N ALA A 276 30.60 -18.82 -3.43
CA ALA A 276 31.32 -19.80 -4.21
C ALA A 276 32.25 -18.97 -5.11
N GLU A 277 33.56 -19.04 -4.85
CA GLU A 277 34.51 -18.66 -5.86
C GLU A 277 34.00 -19.38 -7.10
N ALA A 278 33.84 -18.65 -8.18
CA ALA A 278 33.43 -19.20 -9.45
C ALA A 278 34.45 -20.29 -9.82
N ASP A 279 34.20 -21.50 -9.32
CA ASP A 279 34.79 -22.69 -9.85
C ASP A 279 34.29 -22.73 -11.28
N ASN A 280 35.24 -22.88 -12.18
CA ASN A 280 35.08 -22.77 -13.62
C ASN A 280 34.20 -23.92 -14.18
N ASP A 281 32.98 -24.06 -13.70
CA ASP A 281 31.98 -24.98 -14.22
C ASP A 281 31.19 -24.25 -15.33
N PRO A 282 31.30 -24.67 -16.59
CA PRO A 282 30.67 -23.98 -17.72
C PRO A 282 29.14 -24.13 -17.78
N ALA A 283 28.49 -24.67 -16.75
CA ALA A 283 27.06 -24.99 -16.74
C ALA A 283 26.17 -24.00 -15.94
N ALA A 284 26.56 -22.72 -15.81
CA ALA A 284 25.61 -21.70 -15.37
C ALA A 284 24.45 -21.61 -16.38
N THR A 285 23.25 -21.94 -15.92
CA THR A 285 22.05 -21.98 -16.75
C THR A 285 21.75 -20.58 -17.28
N THR A 286 21.19 -20.49 -18.49
CA THR A 286 20.85 -19.21 -19.15
C THR A 286 19.94 -18.32 -18.29
N PHE A 287 19.21 -18.92 -17.33
CA PHE A 287 18.33 -18.25 -16.37
C PHE A 287 19.10 -17.54 -15.23
N GLU A 288 20.16 -18.15 -14.67
CA GLU A 288 21.00 -17.52 -13.64
C GLU A 288 21.77 -16.31 -14.18
N LYS A 289 22.13 -16.33 -15.47
CA LYS A 289 22.77 -15.17 -16.15
C LYS A 289 21.81 -14.03 -16.47
N LEU A 290 20.49 -14.30 -16.53
CA LEU A 290 19.46 -13.29 -16.75
C LEU A 290 19.08 -12.60 -15.44
N GLN A 291 18.88 -13.35 -14.36
CA GLN A 291 18.65 -12.78 -13.03
C GLN A 291 19.89 -12.01 -12.53
N SER A 292 21.12 -12.53 -12.69
CA SER A 292 22.29 -11.88 -12.08
C SER A 292 22.68 -10.52 -12.70
N LYS A 293 22.19 -10.15 -13.90
CA LYS A 293 22.53 -8.87 -14.56
C LYS A 293 21.49 -7.77 -14.33
N GLU A 294 20.20 -8.12 -14.22
CA GLU A 294 19.13 -7.17 -13.88
C GLU A 294 19.06 -6.97 -12.34
N THR A 295 19.20 -8.03 -11.54
CA THR A 295 19.18 -7.97 -10.07
C THR A 295 20.43 -7.29 -9.49
N ALA A 296 21.59 -7.37 -10.16
CA ALA A 296 22.80 -6.68 -9.74
C ALA A 296 22.70 -5.15 -9.86
N GLY A 297 21.84 -4.62 -10.75
CA GLY A 297 21.57 -3.18 -10.83
C GLY A 297 20.72 -2.68 -9.66
N HIS A 298 19.74 -3.47 -9.22
CA HIS A 298 18.84 -3.13 -8.10
C HIS A 298 19.54 -3.14 -6.73
N LEU A 299 20.35 -4.17 -6.46
CA LEU A 299 21.18 -4.21 -5.26
C LEU A 299 22.20 -3.06 -5.23
N VAL A 300 22.57 -2.49 -6.37
CA VAL A 300 23.39 -1.29 -6.44
C VAL A 300 22.56 -0.04 -6.18
N GLY A 301 21.32 0.07 -6.69
CA GLY A 301 20.44 1.22 -6.48
C GLY A 301 19.98 1.45 -5.04
N VAL A 302 19.55 0.40 -4.33
CA VAL A 302 19.11 0.50 -2.93
C VAL A 302 20.30 0.59 -1.97
N ARG A 303 21.38 -0.17 -2.26
CA ARG A 303 22.68 0.03 -1.59
C ARG A 303 23.15 1.47 -1.79
N ASP A 304 23.00 2.04 -2.98
CA ASP A 304 23.40 3.41 -3.25
C ASP A 304 22.44 4.42 -2.61
N ALA A 305 21.14 4.15 -2.46
CA ALA A 305 20.20 5.01 -1.72
C ALA A 305 20.52 5.06 -0.22
N ILE A 306 20.83 3.92 0.38
CA ILE A 306 21.23 3.83 1.79
C ILE A 306 22.67 4.33 1.98
N ILE A 307 23.59 4.08 1.02
CA ILE A 307 24.92 4.70 0.98
C ILE A 307 24.79 6.22 0.81
N ARG A 308 23.81 6.74 0.05
CA ARG A 308 23.55 8.18 -0.10
C ARG A 308 23.05 8.79 1.21
N ALA A 309 22.07 8.16 1.87
CA ALA A 309 21.57 8.56 3.18
C ALA A 309 22.68 8.56 4.27
N THR A 310 23.66 7.66 4.16
CA THR A 310 24.75 7.51 5.15
C THR A 310 26.03 8.27 4.79
N ARG A 311 26.26 8.64 3.51
CA ARG A 311 27.43 9.41 3.06
C ARG A 311 27.43 10.86 3.54
N GLY A 312 26.27 11.46 3.79
CA GLY A 312 26.17 12.79 4.40
C GLY A 312 26.78 12.88 5.80
N LYS A 313 26.99 11.75 6.48
CA LYS A 313 27.44 11.67 7.89
C LYS A 313 28.80 11.00 8.13
N GLY A 314 29.54 10.62 7.08
CA GLY A 314 30.92 10.11 7.23
C GLY A 314 31.06 8.74 7.91
N LEU A 315 30.03 7.88 7.85
CA LEU A 315 30.01 6.56 8.50
C LEU A 315 30.71 5.49 7.64
N THR A 316 31.64 4.72 8.22
CA THR A 316 32.29 3.55 7.60
C THR A 316 31.54 2.27 7.98
N HIS A 317 31.15 1.46 6.98
CA HIS A 317 30.05 0.48 7.09
C HIS A 317 30.42 -0.94 7.61
N PRO A 318 29.52 -1.64 8.34
CA PRO A 318 29.68 -3.03 8.80
C PRO A 318 29.21 -4.10 7.80
N ARG A 319 29.59 -5.35 8.06
CA ARG A 319 29.50 -6.55 7.18
C ARG A 319 28.11 -7.21 7.04
N ASN A 320 27.04 -6.64 7.64
CA ASN A 320 25.74 -7.31 7.82
C ASN A 320 24.62 -6.93 6.82
N TYR A 321 24.96 -6.31 5.69
CA TYR A 321 24.01 -5.94 4.62
C TYR A 321 23.27 -7.12 3.95
N LYS A 322 23.62 -8.37 4.28
CA LYS A 322 23.22 -9.58 3.55
C LYS A 322 21.78 -10.00 3.80
N ALA A 323 21.26 -9.83 5.03
CA ALA A 323 19.89 -10.21 5.37
C ALA A 323 18.88 -9.24 4.72
N TYR A 324 19.12 -7.94 4.82
CA TYR A 324 18.30 -6.90 4.20
C TYR A 324 18.33 -6.94 2.67
N ALA A 325 19.50 -7.16 2.07
CA ALA A 325 19.62 -7.38 0.63
C ALA A 325 18.88 -8.64 0.16
N ARG A 326 18.92 -9.74 0.93
CA ARG A 326 18.18 -10.97 0.62
C ARG A 326 16.67 -10.76 0.77
N PHE A 327 16.21 -9.98 1.76
CA PHE A 327 14.81 -9.60 1.90
C PHE A 327 14.31 -8.74 0.73
N LEU A 328 15.06 -7.71 0.34
CA LEU A 328 14.71 -6.90 -0.83
C LEU A 328 14.70 -7.75 -2.10
N ASP A 329 15.66 -8.68 -2.25
CA ASP A 329 15.69 -9.64 -3.35
C ASP A 329 14.50 -10.61 -3.33
N GLU A 330 14.00 -10.99 -2.15
CA GLU A 330 12.84 -11.89 -1.99
C GLU A 330 11.49 -11.18 -2.13
N GLU A 331 11.32 -9.98 -1.58
CA GLU A 331 10.14 -9.14 -1.80
C GLU A 331 10.10 -8.67 -3.23
N MET A 332 11.24 -8.28 -3.79
CA MET A 332 11.36 -8.14 -5.23
C MET A 332 11.10 -9.45 -5.92
N SER A 333 11.48 -10.64 -5.44
CA SER A 333 11.17 -11.90 -6.14
C SER A 333 9.69 -12.29 -6.04
N ARG A 334 8.95 -11.84 -5.01
CA ARG A 334 7.48 -11.97 -4.96
C ARG A 334 6.84 -10.96 -5.88
N SER A 335 7.25 -9.71 -5.74
CA SER A 335 6.90 -8.62 -6.64
C SER A 335 7.43 -8.87 -8.04
N ALA A 336 8.42 -9.75 -8.27
CA ALA A 336 9.07 -10.11 -9.54
C ALA A 336 8.73 -11.50 -10.02
N ILE A 337 8.02 -12.33 -9.27
CA ILE A 337 7.10 -13.30 -9.85
C ILE A 337 5.89 -12.51 -10.40
N GLN A 338 5.54 -11.37 -9.80
CA GLN A 338 4.74 -10.34 -10.47
C GLN A 338 5.54 -9.66 -11.61
N TYR A 339 6.66 -8.96 -11.39
CA TYR A 339 7.47 -8.20 -12.38
C TYR A 339 8.04 -9.06 -13.51
N SER A 340 8.43 -10.33 -13.29
CA SER A 340 8.91 -11.21 -14.38
C SER A 340 7.78 -11.74 -15.24
N LYS A 341 6.51 -11.66 -14.80
CA LYS A 341 5.37 -11.79 -15.72
C LYS A 341 5.26 -10.58 -16.66
N TYR A 342 5.91 -9.46 -16.33
CA TYR A 342 5.64 -8.15 -16.94
C TYR A 342 6.88 -7.44 -17.48
N SER A 343 7.99 -8.15 -17.72
CA SER A 343 9.20 -7.56 -18.30
C SER A 343 8.88 -6.87 -19.64
N LEU A 344 9.29 -5.60 -19.78
CA LEU A 344 9.23 -4.77 -20.99
C LEU A 344 9.78 -5.45 -22.27
N LYS A 345 10.55 -6.55 -22.16
CA LYS A 345 11.11 -7.26 -23.32
C LYS A 345 10.04 -7.83 -24.26
N ASP A 346 8.85 -8.16 -23.76
CA ASP A 346 7.73 -8.58 -24.62
C ASP A 346 6.85 -7.41 -25.09
N PHE A 347 6.91 -6.25 -24.42
CA PHE A 347 6.10 -5.05 -24.72
C PHE A 347 6.76 -4.07 -25.70
N ASN A 348 8.09 -4.05 -25.82
CA ASN A 348 8.82 -3.12 -26.71
C ASN A 348 8.71 -3.43 -28.22
N ARG A 349 7.83 -4.34 -28.64
CA ARG A 349 7.37 -4.37 -30.02
C ARG A 349 6.32 -3.28 -30.18
N GLY A 350 6.68 -2.14 -30.78
CA GLY A 350 5.76 -1.07 -31.18
C GLY A 350 4.74 -1.51 -32.25
N GLY A 351 3.94 -2.54 -31.94
CA GLY A 351 2.89 -3.09 -32.76
C GLY A 351 1.54 -2.92 -32.07
N SER A 352 0.50 -2.65 -32.85
CA SER A 352 -0.87 -2.73 -32.33
C SER A 352 -1.15 -4.16 -31.90
N TYR A 353 -1.77 -4.32 -30.73
CA TYR A 353 -2.31 -5.59 -30.30
C TYR A 353 -3.73 -5.71 -30.85
N ASN A 354 -3.92 -6.66 -31.78
CA ASN A 354 -5.22 -6.96 -32.38
C ASN A 354 -5.68 -8.34 -31.89
N ALA A 355 -6.02 -8.45 -30.62
CA ALA A 355 -6.90 -9.51 -30.15
C ALA A 355 -8.24 -8.85 -29.79
N SER A 356 -9.35 -9.51 -30.14
CA SER A 356 -10.71 -8.94 -30.16
C SER A 356 -10.96 -7.91 -31.28
N GLU A 357 -12.20 -7.41 -31.39
CA GLU A 357 -12.58 -6.32 -32.31
C GLU A 357 -12.07 -4.94 -31.84
N SER A 358 -11.13 -4.92 -30.86
CA SER A 358 -10.55 -3.73 -30.25
C SER A 358 -9.09 -3.55 -30.69
N GLU A 359 -8.62 -2.31 -30.66
CA GLU A 359 -7.24 -1.91 -30.92
C GLU A 359 -6.70 -1.06 -29.76
N TYR A 360 -5.46 -1.34 -29.35
CA TYR A 360 -4.73 -0.60 -28.32
C TYR A 360 -3.51 0.06 -28.95
N GLU A 361 -3.50 1.39 -28.95
CA GLU A 361 -2.34 2.19 -29.35
C GLU A 361 -1.56 2.58 -28.08
N TYR A 362 -0.37 2.01 -27.92
CA TYR A 362 0.55 2.40 -26.85
C TYR A 362 1.05 3.83 -27.07
N ILE A 363 0.91 4.67 -26.04
CA ILE A 363 1.31 6.08 -26.09
C ILE A 363 2.65 6.26 -25.37
N THR A 364 2.69 5.92 -24.10
CA THR A 364 3.85 6.08 -23.22
C THR A 364 3.68 5.25 -21.95
N GLY A 365 4.73 5.08 -21.18
CA GLY A 365 4.75 4.25 -19.98
C GLY A 365 6.16 3.85 -19.57
N ASP A 366 6.23 3.14 -18.44
CA ASP A 366 7.41 2.48 -17.90
C ASP A 366 7.02 1.17 -17.21
N ASP A 367 7.90 0.61 -16.39
CA ASP A 367 7.63 -0.63 -15.65
C ASP A 367 6.46 -0.51 -14.65
N MET A 368 6.08 0.71 -14.25
CA MET A 368 5.03 0.95 -13.26
C MET A 368 3.66 1.22 -13.88
N PHE A 369 3.61 1.81 -15.08
CA PHE A 369 2.34 2.11 -15.73
C PHE A 369 2.46 2.13 -17.24
N SER A 370 1.32 2.02 -17.91
CA SER A 370 1.21 2.23 -19.36
C SER A 370 -0.04 3.01 -19.71
N LEU A 371 0.09 3.92 -20.66
CA LEU A 371 -1.00 4.68 -21.23
C LEU A 371 -1.30 4.18 -22.64
N TYR A 372 -2.55 3.79 -22.85
CA TYR A 372 -3.06 3.35 -24.15
C TYR A 372 -4.20 4.23 -24.60
N LYS A 373 -4.30 4.46 -25.92
CA LYS A 373 -5.55 4.86 -26.55
C LYS A 373 -6.32 3.61 -26.94
N TYR A 374 -7.57 3.54 -26.49
CA TYR A 374 -8.46 2.41 -26.71
C TYR A 374 -9.45 2.71 -27.83
N THR A 375 -9.52 1.80 -28.81
CA THR A 375 -10.46 1.89 -29.92
C THR A 375 -11.26 0.59 -30.03
N SER A 376 -12.57 0.69 -30.08
CA SER A 376 -13.48 -0.42 -30.36
C SER A 376 -14.53 0.02 -31.38
N ARG A 377 -15.37 -0.92 -31.87
CA ARG A 377 -16.50 -0.55 -32.72
C ARG A 377 -17.43 0.47 -32.06
N SER A 378 -17.63 0.35 -30.75
CA SER A 378 -18.51 1.23 -30.00
C SER A 378 -17.90 2.62 -29.82
N THR A 379 -16.59 2.72 -29.53
CA THR A 379 -15.94 4.03 -29.41
C THR A 379 -15.91 4.77 -30.76
N ILE A 380 -15.67 4.05 -31.87
CA ILE A 380 -15.72 4.61 -33.23
C ILE A 380 -17.13 5.11 -33.56
N ALA A 381 -18.16 4.29 -33.31
CA ALA A 381 -19.54 4.64 -33.61
C ALA A 381 -20.00 5.90 -32.84
N ASN A 382 -19.51 6.08 -31.61
CA ASN A 382 -19.81 7.25 -30.78
C ASN A 382 -18.87 8.44 -30.99
N GLN A 383 -17.80 8.27 -31.79
CA GLN A 383 -16.72 9.25 -31.95
C GLN A 383 -16.06 9.63 -30.62
N ASP A 384 -15.95 8.67 -29.71
CA ASP A 384 -15.34 8.86 -28.40
C ASP A 384 -13.83 8.62 -28.43
N SER A 385 -13.10 9.45 -27.69
CA SER A 385 -11.67 9.28 -27.47
C SER A 385 -11.46 8.70 -26.07
N VAL A 386 -11.07 7.43 -25.99
CA VAL A 386 -10.98 6.69 -24.73
C VAL A 386 -9.53 6.34 -24.45
N TYR A 387 -9.09 6.56 -23.21
CA TYR A 387 -7.73 6.24 -22.77
C TYR A 387 -7.76 5.28 -21.58
N ILE A 388 -6.79 4.38 -21.54
CA ILE A 388 -6.58 3.44 -20.45
C ILE A 388 -5.21 3.72 -19.84
N LEU A 389 -5.20 4.11 -18.57
CA LEU A 389 -4.01 4.23 -17.73
C LEU A 389 -3.91 2.96 -16.86
N ALA A 390 -3.13 1.99 -17.31
CA ALA A 390 -2.86 0.79 -16.54
C ALA A 390 -1.76 1.08 -15.52
N VAL A 391 -2.04 0.98 -14.23
CA VAL A 391 -1.07 1.23 -13.15
C VAL A 391 -0.75 -0.11 -12.48
N TYR A 392 0.40 -0.68 -12.82
CA TYR A 392 0.84 -2.00 -12.38
C TYR A 392 1.38 -1.97 -10.94
N SER A 393 2.10 -0.91 -10.58
CA SER A 393 2.74 -0.76 -9.26
C SER A 393 3.03 0.72 -8.96
N PHE A 394 3.23 1.04 -7.68
CA PHE A 394 3.76 2.33 -7.21
C PHE A 394 5.18 2.19 -6.63
N ALA A 395 5.89 1.11 -6.94
CA ALA A 395 7.24 0.84 -6.44
C ALA A 395 8.28 0.88 -7.58
N PRO A 396 8.53 2.05 -8.20
CA PRO A 396 9.52 2.17 -9.27
C PRO A 396 10.94 1.96 -8.75
N LEU A 397 11.80 1.48 -9.65
CA LEU A 397 13.25 1.46 -9.43
C LEU A 397 13.84 2.88 -9.40
N ASP A 398 13.29 3.78 -10.22
CA ASP A 398 13.69 5.19 -10.32
C ASP A 398 12.46 6.09 -10.19
N VAL A 399 12.25 6.58 -8.98
CA VAL A 399 11.13 7.46 -8.61
C VAL A 399 11.12 8.74 -9.44
N ALA A 400 12.29 9.34 -9.67
CA ALA A 400 12.38 10.60 -10.39
C ALA A 400 11.97 10.44 -11.86
N THR A 401 12.42 9.36 -12.50
CA THR A 401 12.04 9.02 -13.87
C THR A 401 10.54 8.73 -13.97
N THR A 402 9.98 7.92 -13.07
CA THR A 402 8.54 7.61 -13.07
C THR A 402 7.67 8.85 -12.83
N ILE A 403 8.05 9.77 -11.93
CA ILE A 403 7.33 11.05 -11.76
C ILE A 403 7.30 11.82 -13.08
N ASN A 404 8.44 11.93 -13.78
CA ASN A 404 8.49 12.62 -15.06
C ASN A 404 7.63 11.93 -16.12
N ASN A 405 7.70 10.61 -16.23
CA ASN A 405 6.90 9.82 -17.17
C ASN A 405 5.39 10.00 -16.91
N ILE A 406 4.96 10.03 -15.65
CA ILE A 406 3.56 10.31 -15.28
C ILE A 406 3.17 11.69 -15.78
N VAL A 407 4.00 12.73 -15.56
CA VAL A 407 3.71 14.08 -16.06
C VAL A 407 3.63 14.10 -17.59
N ASP A 408 4.58 13.47 -18.28
CA ASP A 408 4.58 13.35 -19.75
C ASP A 408 3.28 12.71 -20.26
N ALA A 409 2.84 11.61 -19.66
CA ALA A 409 1.60 10.93 -20.01
C ALA A 409 0.37 11.85 -19.82
N LEU A 410 0.32 12.59 -18.71
CA LEU A 410 -0.78 13.49 -18.39
C LEU A 410 -0.77 14.77 -19.25
N GLU A 411 0.40 15.25 -19.66
CA GLU A 411 0.53 16.35 -20.62
C GLU A 411 -0.03 15.94 -21.98
N ILE A 412 0.29 14.73 -22.46
CA ILE A 412 -0.29 14.17 -23.69
C ILE A 412 -1.81 14.10 -23.58
N LEU A 413 -2.33 13.56 -22.46
CA LEU A 413 -3.77 13.50 -22.23
C LEU A 413 -4.42 14.89 -22.27
N ARG A 414 -3.79 15.90 -21.67
CA ARG A 414 -4.32 17.26 -21.65
C ARG A 414 -4.35 17.95 -23.02
N GLU A 415 -3.45 17.56 -23.93
CA GLU A 415 -3.41 18.08 -25.31
C GLU A 415 -4.48 17.46 -26.23
N HIS A 416 -5.15 16.39 -25.78
CA HIS A 416 -6.13 15.64 -26.57
C HIS A 416 -7.54 15.72 -25.96
N PRO A 417 -8.60 15.61 -26.80
CA PRO A 417 -9.96 15.54 -26.28
C PRO A 417 -10.18 14.23 -25.51
N ILE A 418 -10.67 14.42 -24.28
CA ILE A 418 -10.95 13.46 -23.21
C ILE A 418 -11.84 12.23 -23.45
N SER A 419 -13.01 12.27 -24.10
CA SER A 419 -14.23 11.46 -23.71
C SER A 419 -14.19 10.73 -22.34
N GLN A 420 -13.48 9.60 -22.19
CA GLN A 420 -13.33 8.84 -20.94
C GLN A 420 -11.87 8.43 -20.65
N LEU A 421 -11.53 8.35 -19.35
CA LEU A 421 -10.27 7.80 -18.83
C LEU A 421 -10.55 6.61 -17.90
N VAL A 422 -9.99 5.45 -18.21
CA VAL A 422 -10.06 4.25 -17.38
C VAL A 422 -8.71 4.04 -16.70
N VAL A 423 -8.69 4.03 -15.37
CA VAL A 423 -7.50 3.76 -14.56
C VAL A 423 -7.58 2.34 -14.02
N VAL A 424 -6.73 1.45 -14.51
CA VAL A 424 -6.75 0.02 -14.15
C VAL A 424 -5.79 -0.23 -13.00
N LEU A 425 -6.31 -0.81 -11.90
CA LEU A 425 -5.61 -1.04 -10.63
C LEU A 425 -5.59 -2.53 -10.22
N ASN A 426 -6.10 -3.42 -11.07
CA ASN A 426 -6.13 -4.86 -10.84
C ASN A 426 -4.74 -5.36 -10.41
N GLY A 427 -4.66 -6.26 -9.43
CA GLY A 427 -3.41 -6.88 -8.96
C GLY A 427 -2.34 -5.95 -8.37
N ASN A 428 -2.57 -4.63 -8.27
CA ASN A 428 -1.54 -3.68 -7.87
C ASN A 428 -1.33 -3.71 -6.35
N GLY A 429 -0.15 -4.18 -5.92
CA GLY A 429 0.20 -4.33 -4.51
C GLY A 429 0.55 -3.02 -3.77
N GLY A 430 0.69 -1.91 -4.49
CA GLY A 430 1.07 -0.60 -3.95
C GLY A 430 2.53 -0.24 -4.17
N GLY A 431 3.17 0.42 -3.19
CA GLY A 431 4.55 0.91 -3.30
C GLY A 431 4.80 2.18 -2.48
N ILE A 432 5.36 3.22 -3.09
CA ILE A 432 5.66 4.49 -2.43
C ILE A 432 4.39 5.33 -2.33
N VAL A 433 3.90 5.55 -1.11
CA VAL A 433 2.62 6.22 -0.81
C VAL A 433 2.49 7.58 -1.51
N THR A 434 3.57 8.36 -1.55
CA THR A 434 3.62 9.67 -2.19
C THR A 434 3.28 9.62 -3.68
N LEU A 435 3.69 8.58 -4.42
CA LEU A 435 3.33 8.46 -5.85
C LEU A 435 1.83 8.29 -6.07
N GLY A 436 1.13 7.60 -5.16
CA GLY A 436 -0.33 7.50 -5.19
C GLY A 436 -1.00 8.86 -5.00
N HIS A 437 -0.58 9.63 -3.99
CA HIS A 437 -1.12 10.97 -3.73
C HIS A 437 -0.82 11.94 -4.86
N LEU A 438 0.40 11.92 -5.41
CA LEU A 438 0.79 12.72 -6.56
C LEU A 438 -0.10 12.40 -7.76
N LEU A 439 -0.25 11.13 -8.15
CA LEU A 439 -1.13 10.74 -9.25
C LEU A 439 -2.58 11.21 -9.00
N GLY A 440 -3.09 11.06 -7.78
CA GLY A 440 -4.40 11.59 -7.38
C GLY A 440 -4.54 13.09 -7.61
N ARG A 441 -3.55 13.89 -7.17
CA ARG A 441 -3.48 15.34 -7.41
C ARG A 441 -3.41 15.69 -8.90
N ALA A 442 -2.62 14.94 -9.67
CA ALA A 442 -2.49 15.13 -11.11
C ALA A 442 -3.82 14.89 -11.85
N LEU A 443 -4.57 13.86 -11.45
CA LEU A 443 -5.88 13.61 -12.04
C LEU A 443 -6.89 14.68 -11.58
N PHE A 444 -6.87 15.04 -10.29
CA PHE A 444 -7.84 15.91 -9.65
C PHE A 444 -7.16 16.97 -8.75
N PRO A 445 -6.66 18.08 -9.33
CA PRO A 445 -5.91 19.12 -8.62
C PRO A 445 -6.78 19.90 -7.63
N SER A 446 -8.10 19.84 -7.78
CA SER A 446 -9.08 20.39 -6.87
C SER A 446 -9.37 19.47 -5.66
N ASN A 447 -8.75 18.29 -5.60
CA ASN A 447 -8.87 17.38 -4.47
C ASN A 447 -7.98 17.84 -3.31
N TYR A 448 -8.60 18.07 -2.15
CA TYR A 448 -7.91 18.52 -0.94
C TYR A 448 -8.58 17.93 0.31
N PRO A 449 -7.82 17.46 1.32
CA PRO A 449 -6.36 17.34 1.35
C PRO A 449 -5.83 16.31 0.34
N ILE A 450 -4.54 16.41 0.01
CA ILE A 450 -3.88 15.55 -0.98
C ILE A 450 -3.21 14.35 -0.32
N TYR A 451 -2.83 14.49 0.95
CA TYR A 451 -2.11 13.48 1.71
C TYR A 451 -2.96 12.87 2.81
N GLY A 452 -2.75 11.57 3.03
CA GLY A 452 -3.37 10.77 4.07
C GLY A 452 -3.21 11.40 5.45
N ALA A 453 -4.19 11.25 6.33
CA ALA A 453 -3.96 11.44 7.76
C ALA A 453 -3.50 10.11 8.35
N TYR A 454 -2.28 10.05 8.85
CA TYR A 454 -1.66 8.86 9.42
C TYR A 454 -1.35 9.08 10.89
N ASN A 455 -1.32 8.00 11.67
CA ASN A 455 -0.61 8.00 12.95
C ASN A 455 0.06 6.64 13.17
N ILE A 456 0.92 6.58 14.19
CA ILE A 456 1.58 5.35 14.64
C ILE A 456 1.24 5.04 16.08
N ARG A 457 1.37 3.77 16.46
CA ARG A 457 1.11 3.32 17.82
C ARG A 457 2.26 3.66 18.75
N VAL A 458 1.94 4.19 19.93
CA VAL A 458 2.91 4.49 20.99
C VAL A 458 3.25 3.22 21.74
N ASN A 459 4.54 2.88 21.81
CA ASN A 459 5.04 1.71 22.54
C ASN A 459 6.50 1.90 22.96
N ARG A 460 7.01 1.00 23.83
CA ARG A 460 8.36 1.13 24.43
C ARG A 460 9.50 1.10 23.40
N ILE A 461 9.34 0.37 22.30
CA ILE A 461 10.33 0.30 21.22
C ILE A 461 10.35 1.65 20.49
N MET A 462 9.18 2.14 20.06
CA MET A 462 9.08 3.44 19.39
C MET A 462 9.51 4.60 20.28
N ASP A 463 9.18 4.58 21.58
CA ASP A 463 9.64 5.59 22.55
C ASP A 463 11.18 5.67 22.55
N ALA A 464 11.86 4.53 22.57
CA ALA A 464 13.32 4.48 22.55
C ALA A 464 13.88 4.95 21.21
N LEU A 465 13.33 4.47 20.09
CA LEU A 465 13.80 4.80 18.74
C LEU A 465 13.60 6.28 18.39
N VAL A 466 12.45 6.86 18.76
CA VAL A 466 12.16 8.28 18.50
C VAL A 466 12.97 9.17 19.43
N LYS A 467 13.08 8.83 20.73
CA LYS A 467 13.92 9.59 21.68
C LYS A 467 15.39 9.58 21.27
N ALA A 468 15.88 8.46 20.75
CA ALA A 468 17.23 8.33 20.22
C ALA A 468 17.42 8.96 18.83
N LYS A 469 16.37 9.55 18.24
CA LYS A 469 16.41 10.17 16.90
C LYS A 469 16.96 9.23 15.83
N SER A 470 16.50 7.97 15.89
CA SER A 470 16.77 6.96 14.86
C SER A 470 16.17 7.38 13.51
N TRP A 471 16.40 6.58 12.47
CA TRP A 471 15.91 6.88 11.12
C TRP A 471 14.39 7.12 11.02
N PHE A 472 13.59 6.61 11.97
CA PHE A 472 12.16 6.90 12.07
C PHE A 472 11.82 8.39 12.24
N THR A 473 12.75 9.22 12.74
CA THR A 473 12.55 10.68 12.85
C THR A 473 12.94 11.43 11.57
N LEU A 474 13.58 10.78 10.61
CA LEU A 474 14.04 11.41 9.36
C LEU A 474 12.90 11.69 8.36
N MET A 475 11.77 11.00 8.50
CA MET A 475 10.63 11.24 7.62
C MET A 475 10.02 12.61 7.87
N HIS A 476 9.90 13.38 6.79
CA HIS A 476 9.21 14.66 6.80
C HIS A 476 7.72 14.48 7.03
N ARG A 477 7.21 15.22 8.02
CA ARG A 477 5.80 15.16 8.44
C ARG A 477 5.20 16.55 8.45
N THR A 478 3.98 16.62 7.98
CA THR A 478 3.17 17.84 7.96
C THR A 478 1.82 17.59 8.60
N ASP A 479 1.21 18.65 9.12
CA ASP A 479 -0.16 18.58 9.61
C ASP A 479 -1.07 18.34 8.40
N PRO A 480 -1.88 17.27 8.38
CA PRO A 480 -2.57 16.84 7.17
C PRO A 480 -3.67 17.83 6.75
N TRP A 481 -4.07 18.76 7.61
CA TRP A 481 -5.12 19.76 7.34
C TRP A 481 -4.62 21.14 7.01
N SER A 482 -3.55 21.61 7.63
CA SER A 482 -2.99 22.94 7.38
C SER A 482 -1.80 22.88 6.41
N GLY A 483 -1.19 21.70 6.25
CA GLY A 483 0.11 21.55 5.60
C GLY A 483 1.27 22.14 6.42
N ALA A 484 1.03 22.54 7.68
CA ALA A 484 2.08 23.08 8.52
C ALA A 484 3.14 22.02 8.78
N ASN A 485 4.40 22.35 8.57
CA ASN A 485 5.50 21.42 8.81
C ASN A 485 5.59 21.08 10.32
N MET A 486 5.60 19.78 10.63
CA MET A 486 5.67 19.24 12.00
C MET A 486 7.08 18.79 12.39
N THR A 487 8.04 18.88 11.46
CA THR A 487 9.38 18.29 11.55
C THR A 487 10.55 19.26 11.28
N ILE A 488 10.32 20.57 11.06
CA ILE A 488 11.39 21.56 10.76
C ILE A 488 12.60 21.38 11.73
N GLY A 489 13.86 21.22 11.32
CA GLY A 489 14.56 21.19 10.02
C GLY A 489 16.08 21.10 10.28
N ASP A 490 16.88 20.95 9.23
CA ASP A 490 18.35 20.85 9.01
C ASP A 490 19.41 21.41 10.01
N SER A 491 19.04 21.93 11.18
CA SER A 491 19.99 22.20 12.27
C SER A 491 19.30 22.18 13.64
N ALA A 492 19.75 21.26 14.51
CA ALA A 492 19.65 21.31 15.98
C ALA A 492 18.28 21.37 16.70
N THR A 493 17.12 21.48 16.04
CA THR A 493 15.81 21.28 16.71
C THR A 493 14.88 20.35 15.94
N ASP A 494 15.40 19.16 15.66
CA ASP A 494 14.67 17.95 15.28
C ASP A 494 13.69 17.59 16.42
N THR A 495 12.45 18.08 16.30
CA THR A 495 11.44 17.93 17.36
C THR A 495 10.78 16.56 17.26
N THR A 496 10.88 15.78 18.33
CA THR A 496 10.12 14.53 18.52
C THR A 496 8.67 14.82 18.97
N ASP A 497 8.22 16.07 18.82
CA ASP A 497 6.94 16.57 19.32
C ASP A 497 5.77 15.89 18.62
N TRP A 498 5.91 15.56 17.33
CA TRP A 498 4.89 14.80 16.60
C TRP A 498 4.56 13.44 17.22
N TYR A 499 5.49 12.88 17.98
CA TYR A 499 5.31 11.58 18.62
C TYR A 499 4.98 11.70 20.11
N PHE A 500 5.66 12.59 20.84
CA PHE A 500 5.50 12.71 22.30
C PHE A 500 4.46 13.74 22.73
N LYS A 501 4.17 14.77 21.93
CA LYS A 501 3.13 15.77 22.23
C LYS A 501 1.83 15.39 21.52
N HIS A 502 0.71 15.75 22.16
CA HIS A 502 -0.64 15.57 21.60
C HIS A 502 -0.97 14.13 21.17
N GLN A 503 -0.44 13.14 21.89
CA GLN A 503 -0.79 11.73 21.68
C GLN A 503 -2.31 11.53 21.74
N GLU A 504 -2.83 10.76 20.80
CA GLU A 504 -4.25 10.41 20.70
C GLU A 504 -4.57 9.17 21.53
N THR A 505 -5.77 9.17 22.12
CA THR A 505 -6.36 8.03 22.84
C THR A 505 -7.77 7.81 22.35
N TYR A 506 -8.24 6.57 22.34
CA TYR A 506 -9.58 6.21 21.90
C TYR A 506 -10.31 5.45 23.01
N SER A 507 -11.31 6.09 23.62
CA SER A 507 -12.08 5.52 24.74
C SER A 507 -12.77 4.21 24.37
N GLU A 508 -13.22 4.08 23.12
CA GLU A 508 -13.87 2.89 22.58
C GLU A 508 -12.91 1.69 22.60
N ILE A 509 -11.63 1.89 22.29
CA ILE A 509 -10.63 0.82 22.41
C ILE A 509 -10.42 0.46 23.88
N ASP A 510 -10.25 1.46 24.74
CA ASP A 510 -10.01 1.25 26.16
C ASP A 510 -11.17 0.49 26.83
N GLU A 511 -12.41 0.89 26.55
CA GLU A 511 -13.63 0.30 27.10
C GLU A 511 -14.00 -1.01 26.40
N ASP A 512 -14.17 -1.01 25.08
CA ASP A 512 -14.70 -2.17 24.37
C ASP A 512 -13.66 -3.28 24.21
N VAL A 513 -12.39 -2.95 23.93
CA VAL A 513 -11.35 -3.98 23.74
C VAL A 513 -10.72 -4.38 25.07
N TYR A 514 -10.44 -3.41 25.94
CA TYR A 514 -9.68 -3.64 27.18
C TYR A 514 -10.48 -3.61 28.48
N ASN A 515 -11.78 -3.32 28.45
CA ASN A 515 -12.62 -3.15 29.66
C ASN A 515 -11.97 -2.18 30.68
N GLY A 516 -11.39 -1.08 30.19
CA GLY A 516 -10.71 -0.04 30.97
C GLY A 516 -9.37 -0.45 31.58
N ARG A 517 -8.82 -1.62 31.25
CA ARG A 517 -7.57 -2.13 31.86
C ARG A 517 -6.30 -1.57 31.23
N ARG A 518 -6.39 -1.03 30.01
CA ARG A 518 -5.27 -0.51 29.23
C ARG A 518 -5.76 0.67 28.42
N THR A 519 -4.88 1.67 28.29
CA THR A 519 -5.10 2.79 27.37
C THR A 519 -4.28 2.61 26.10
N ALA A 520 -4.96 2.55 24.97
CA ALA A 520 -4.32 2.59 23.65
C ALA A 520 -3.91 4.03 23.32
N ARG A 521 -2.65 4.21 22.92
CA ARG A 521 -2.07 5.52 22.61
C ARG A 521 -1.45 5.53 21.24
N PHE A 522 -1.62 6.64 20.53
CA PHE A 522 -1.09 6.87 19.20
C PHE A 522 -0.41 8.24 19.14
N SER A 523 0.49 8.43 18.18
CA SER A 523 1.03 9.77 17.89
C SER A 523 -0.09 10.72 17.49
N GLN A 524 0.17 12.02 17.50
CA GLN A 524 -0.73 12.93 16.79
C GLN A 524 -0.73 12.58 15.29
N ARG A 525 -1.81 12.90 14.59
CA ARG A 525 -1.92 12.64 13.15
C ARG A 525 -0.96 13.51 12.35
N PHE A 526 -0.42 12.94 11.27
CA PHE A 526 0.48 13.59 10.33
C PHE A 526 0.22 13.11 8.89
N ALA A 527 0.65 13.89 7.91
CA ALA A 527 0.81 13.52 6.50
C ALA A 527 2.31 13.30 6.17
N PHE A 528 2.57 12.46 5.17
CA PHE A 528 3.90 12.35 4.57
C PHE A 528 4.16 13.54 3.65
N ASP A 529 5.36 14.09 3.72
CA ASP A 529 5.84 15.14 2.82
C ASP A 529 7.22 14.77 2.28
N ASP A 530 7.28 13.81 1.35
CA ASP A 530 8.55 13.40 0.74
C ASP A 530 9.07 14.43 -0.28
N ASP A 531 8.47 15.64 -0.34
CA ASP A 531 8.78 16.66 -1.37
C ASP A 531 10.12 17.38 -1.16
N LEU A 532 10.85 17.00 -0.11
CA LEU A 532 12.09 17.62 0.34
C LEU A 532 13.35 16.83 -0.03
N GLU A 533 13.20 15.68 -0.69
CA GLU A 533 14.35 14.92 -1.23
C GLU A 533 14.98 15.68 -2.41
N GLU A 534 16.26 16.08 -2.27
CA GLU A 534 16.95 16.93 -3.25
C GLU A 534 17.01 16.28 -4.65
N ASP A 535 17.11 14.95 -4.71
CA ASP A 535 17.13 14.16 -5.96
C ASP A 535 15.76 14.17 -6.69
N LEU A 536 14.66 14.42 -5.97
CA LEU A 536 13.30 14.46 -6.52
C LEU A 536 12.83 15.88 -6.86
N LYS A 537 13.47 16.89 -6.30
CA LYS A 537 13.08 18.31 -6.35
C LYS A 537 12.79 18.82 -7.76
N GLN A 538 13.60 18.45 -8.75
CA GLN A 538 13.36 18.85 -10.15
C GLN A 538 12.09 18.21 -10.71
N SER A 539 11.93 16.90 -10.55
CA SER A 539 10.77 16.15 -11.02
C SER A 539 9.48 16.62 -10.32
N LEU A 540 9.54 16.84 -9.01
CA LEU A 540 8.43 17.40 -8.23
C LEU A 540 8.10 18.83 -8.62
N SER A 541 9.11 19.68 -8.88
CA SER A 541 8.87 21.04 -9.40
C SER A 541 8.11 21.02 -10.72
N ARG A 542 8.44 20.07 -11.61
CA ARG A 542 7.69 19.85 -12.85
C ARG A 542 6.27 19.36 -12.55
N PHE A 543 6.14 18.37 -11.68
CA PHE A 543 4.86 17.79 -11.27
C PHE A 543 3.90 18.85 -10.71
N TYR A 544 4.36 19.67 -9.76
CA TYR A 544 3.54 20.70 -9.13
C TYR A 544 3.15 21.84 -10.08
N LYS A 545 3.86 22.03 -11.19
CA LYS A 545 3.47 22.97 -12.26
C LYS A 545 2.38 22.40 -13.17
N PHE A 546 2.19 21.09 -13.20
CA PHE A 546 1.10 20.46 -13.94
C PHE A 546 -0.24 20.85 -13.30
N ARG A 547 -1.14 21.44 -14.09
CA ARG A 547 -2.42 21.97 -13.59
C ARG A 547 -3.51 20.92 -13.43
N GLY A 548 -3.16 19.64 -13.56
CA GLY A 548 -4.08 18.52 -13.52
C GLY A 548 -4.89 18.31 -14.81
N LEU A 549 -5.55 17.15 -14.92
CA LEU A 549 -6.54 16.86 -15.95
C LEU A 549 -7.92 17.43 -15.58
N ASP A 550 -8.32 17.22 -14.33
CA ASP A 550 -9.54 17.73 -13.69
C ASP A 550 -10.82 17.43 -14.50
N LEU A 551 -10.91 16.17 -14.97
CA LEU A 551 -12.06 15.60 -15.64
C LEU A 551 -13.24 15.48 -14.66
N SER A 552 -14.46 15.51 -15.18
CA SER A 552 -15.64 15.25 -14.35
C SER A 552 -15.71 13.78 -13.91
N PRO A 553 -16.28 13.48 -12.72
CA PRO A 553 -16.27 12.11 -12.17
C PRO A 553 -16.89 11.04 -13.06
N ASP A 554 -17.89 11.40 -13.89
CA ASP A 554 -18.55 10.53 -14.86
C ASP A 554 -17.66 10.14 -16.05
N ARG A 555 -16.51 10.79 -16.19
CA ARG A 555 -15.54 10.58 -17.28
C ARG A 555 -14.28 9.86 -16.83
N VAL A 556 -14.15 9.54 -15.54
CA VAL A 556 -13.02 8.80 -14.99
C VAL A 556 -13.55 7.58 -14.25
N ALA A 557 -13.07 6.39 -14.62
CA ALA A 557 -13.32 5.19 -13.86
C ALA A 557 -12.03 4.62 -13.30
N ILE A 558 -12.06 4.11 -12.07
CA ILE A 558 -11.05 3.19 -11.56
C ILE A 558 -11.60 1.77 -11.66
N VAL A 559 -10.79 0.84 -12.14
CA VAL A 559 -11.14 -0.58 -12.28
C VAL A 559 -10.27 -1.38 -11.33
N THR A 560 -10.90 -2.21 -10.50
CA THR A 560 -10.23 -2.97 -9.44
C THR A 560 -10.78 -4.40 -9.38
N ASP A 561 -9.92 -5.36 -9.05
CA ASP A 561 -10.29 -6.72 -8.68
C ASP A 561 -10.38 -6.89 -7.16
N GLY A 562 -10.39 -5.78 -6.42
CA GLY A 562 -10.43 -5.77 -4.96
C GLY A 562 -9.09 -6.12 -4.30
N THR A 563 -8.04 -6.48 -5.06
CA THR A 563 -6.71 -6.85 -4.52
C THR A 563 -5.74 -5.67 -4.41
N CYS A 564 -6.12 -4.51 -4.95
CA CYS A 564 -5.41 -3.24 -4.84
C CYS A 564 -5.01 -2.97 -3.38
N GLY A 565 -3.70 -2.92 -3.11
CA GLY A 565 -3.12 -2.89 -1.75
C GLY A 565 -2.22 -1.69 -1.50
N SER A 566 -1.94 -1.38 -0.23
CA SER A 566 -1.02 -0.32 0.20
C SER A 566 -1.27 1.02 -0.52
N THR A 567 -0.27 1.60 -1.19
CA THR A 567 -0.41 2.84 -1.97
C THR A 567 -1.55 2.80 -2.97
N CYS A 568 -1.77 1.67 -3.65
CA CYS A 568 -2.89 1.53 -4.57
C CYS A 568 -4.21 1.71 -3.81
N ALA A 569 -4.34 1.05 -2.65
CA ALA A 569 -5.52 1.13 -1.82
C ALA A 569 -5.77 2.56 -1.32
N THR A 570 -4.72 3.24 -0.87
CA THR A 570 -4.75 4.66 -0.48
C THR A 570 -5.25 5.52 -1.63
N PHE A 571 -4.67 5.38 -2.82
CA PHE A 571 -5.08 6.11 -4.03
C PHE A 571 -6.56 5.85 -4.38
N ALA A 572 -6.96 4.58 -4.49
CA ALA A 572 -8.30 4.17 -4.89
C ALA A 572 -9.36 4.64 -3.88
N LYS A 573 -9.17 4.34 -2.60
CA LYS A 573 -10.13 4.72 -1.54
C LYS A 573 -10.29 6.23 -1.47
N HIS A 574 -9.20 7.00 -1.51
CA HIS A 574 -9.28 8.45 -1.47
C HIS A 574 -10.03 9.06 -2.66
N LEU A 575 -9.80 8.56 -3.89
CA LEU A 575 -10.53 9.07 -5.06
C LEU A 575 -12.04 8.77 -4.99
N VAL A 576 -12.41 7.61 -4.43
CA VAL A 576 -13.82 7.24 -4.24
C VAL A 576 -14.45 8.04 -3.10
N GLU A 577 -13.79 8.18 -1.95
CA GLU A 577 -14.30 8.98 -0.83
C GLU A 577 -14.45 10.47 -1.20
N ALA A 578 -13.63 10.97 -2.13
CA ALA A 578 -13.69 12.32 -2.68
C ALA A 578 -14.66 12.46 -3.87
N ASN A 579 -15.42 11.42 -4.22
CA ASN A 579 -16.37 11.39 -5.34
C ASN A 579 -15.76 11.79 -6.69
N ARG A 580 -14.48 11.47 -6.95
CA ARG A 580 -13.74 11.92 -8.15
C ARG A 580 -13.82 10.97 -9.34
N CYS A 581 -14.29 9.74 -9.13
CA CYS A 581 -14.34 8.75 -10.19
C CYS A 581 -15.42 7.69 -9.93
N LEU A 582 -15.77 6.96 -10.97
CA LEU A 582 -16.53 5.73 -10.89
C LEU A 582 -15.59 4.55 -10.54
N ALA A 583 -15.69 3.98 -9.36
CA ALA A 583 -15.13 2.67 -9.06
C ALA A 583 -15.95 1.50 -9.64
N ILE A 584 -15.28 0.61 -10.37
CA ILE A 584 -15.84 -0.62 -10.94
C ILE A 584 -15.02 -1.82 -10.43
N GLY A 585 -15.71 -2.74 -9.75
CA GLY A 585 -15.16 -4.03 -9.34
C GLY A 585 -15.27 -5.08 -10.44
N LEU A 586 -14.30 -6.00 -10.50
CA LEU A 586 -14.29 -7.13 -11.43
C LEU A 586 -14.40 -8.46 -10.67
N GLY A 587 -15.47 -9.21 -10.91
CA GLY A 587 -15.64 -10.57 -10.39
C GLY A 587 -16.03 -10.59 -8.91
N GLY A 588 -15.28 -11.33 -8.10
CA GLY A 588 -15.57 -11.51 -6.67
C GLY A 588 -16.84 -12.32 -6.39
N THR A 589 -17.31 -12.25 -5.15
CA THR A 589 -18.44 -13.04 -4.62
C THR A 589 -19.81 -12.43 -4.96
N THR A 590 -19.87 -11.44 -5.85
CA THR A 590 -21.12 -10.76 -6.21
C THR A 590 -22.10 -11.72 -6.87
N GLY A 591 -23.34 -11.71 -6.39
CA GLY A 591 -24.39 -12.63 -6.84
C GLY A 591 -24.43 -13.97 -6.09
N LEU A 592 -23.49 -14.23 -5.18
CA LEU A 592 -23.57 -15.34 -4.22
C LEU A 592 -24.40 -14.91 -3.01
N SER A 593 -25.48 -15.64 -2.73
CA SER A 593 -26.38 -15.34 -1.60
C SER A 593 -25.68 -15.38 -0.25
N GLU A 594 -24.64 -16.20 -0.11
CA GLU A 594 -23.85 -16.41 1.09
C GLU A 594 -22.96 -15.21 1.42
N TYR A 595 -22.76 -14.30 0.46
CA TYR A 595 -21.88 -13.14 0.55
C TYR A 595 -22.61 -11.82 0.27
N SER A 596 -23.95 -11.80 0.32
CA SER A 596 -24.74 -10.61 -0.01
C SER A 596 -24.47 -9.39 0.88
N ASP A 597 -23.94 -9.64 2.08
CA ASP A 597 -23.75 -8.63 3.12
C ASP A 597 -22.31 -8.05 3.12
N ASP A 598 -21.39 -8.64 2.35
CA ASP A 598 -20.03 -8.14 2.22
C ASP A 598 -19.95 -7.11 1.09
N PRO A 599 -19.62 -5.84 1.38
CA PRO A 599 -19.41 -4.86 0.33
C PRO A 599 -18.16 -5.22 -0.48
N TYR A 600 -18.27 -5.04 -1.79
CA TYR A 600 -17.10 -5.08 -2.67
C TYR A 600 -16.26 -3.82 -2.43
N ASP A 601 -15.37 -3.87 -1.44
CA ASP A 601 -14.41 -2.82 -1.13
C ASP A 601 -13.48 -2.60 -2.34
N VAL A 602 -13.25 -1.34 -2.70
CA VAL A 602 -12.43 -0.96 -3.87
C VAL A 602 -10.98 -1.43 -3.74
N ALA A 603 -10.54 -1.69 -2.50
CA ALA A 603 -9.17 -2.05 -2.18
C ALA A 603 -9.06 -2.90 -0.90
N SER A 604 -7.92 -3.55 -0.70
CA SER A 604 -7.70 -4.57 0.34
C SER A 604 -7.17 -4.04 1.68
N PHE A 605 -5.96 -3.47 1.69
CA PHE A 605 -5.25 -3.04 2.91
C PHE A 605 -4.64 -1.66 2.67
N SER A 606 -5.34 -0.61 3.08
CA SER A 606 -4.91 0.78 2.91
C SER A 606 -4.03 1.29 4.05
N GLY A 607 -3.57 0.40 4.96
CA GLY A 607 -2.51 0.72 5.91
C GLY A 607 -1.38 1.48 5.20
N GLY A 608 -0.83 2.50 5.86
CA GLY A 608 0.09 3.44 5.20
C GLY A 608 1.37 2.74 4.76
N THR A 609 2.27 2.48 5.70
CA THR A 609 3.51 1.75 5.46
C THR A 609 3.60 0.54 6.37
N VAL A 610 4.44 -0.42 5.96
CA VAL A 610 4.80 -1.59 6.75
C VAL A 610 6.16 -1.37 7.38
N GLU A 611 6.38 -2.00 8.53
CA GLU A 611 7.70 -2.20 9.10
C GLU A 611 7.90 -3.67 9.40
N ASP A 612 9.13 -4.15 9.25
CA ASP A 612 9.49 -5.51 9.58
C ASP A 612 10.56 -5.59 10.66
N SER A 613 10.66 -6.78 11.27
CA SER A 613 11.61 -7.07 12.32
C SER A 613 13.06 -6.89 11.90
N GLN A 614 13.38 -7.00 10.60
CA GLN A 614 14.73 -6.83 10.09
C GLN A 614 15.12 -5.34 10.00
N SER A 615 14.20 -4.50 9.52
CA SER A 615 14.35 -3.04 9.49
C SER A 615 14.45 -2.47 10.90
N LEU A 616 13.68 -3.03 11.85
CA LEU A 616 13.78 -2.70 13.26
C LEU A 616 15.12 -3.12 13.88
N GLN A 617 15.59 -4.34 13.58
CA GLN A 617 16.89 -4.81 14.04
C GLN A 617 18.02 -3.91 13.52
N PHE A 618 17.97 -3.52 12.25
CA PHE A 618 18.94 -2.58 11.67
C PHE A 618 18.95 -1.24 12.40
N ALA A 619 17.77 -0.67 12.69
CA ALA A 619 17.64 0.57 13.46
C ALA A 619 18.34 0.47 14.83
N ILE A 620 18.17 -0.67 15.51
CA ILE A 620 18.72 -0.91 16.84
C ILE A 620 20.23 -1.14 16.76
N GLU A 621 20.72 -1.89 15.78
CA GLU A 621 22.16 -2.09 15.56
C GLU A 621 22.88 -0.77 15.29
N GLU A 622 22.29 0.12 14.50
CA GLU A 622 22.84 1.46 14.24
C GLU A 622 22.95 2.28 15.55
N LEU A 623 21.89 2.25 16.38
CA LEU A 623 21.90 2.90 17.70
C LEU A 623 22.92 2.28 18.66
N MET A 624 23.12 0.96 18.62
CA MET A 624 24.15 0.28 19.42
C MET A 624 25.56 0.65 19.01
N LEU A 625 25.80 0.85 17.72
CA LEU A 625 27.10 1.28 17.20
C LEU A 625 27.36 2.76 17.46
N ASN A 626 26.31 3.59 17.43
CA ASN A 626 26.40 5.04 17.62
C ASN A 626 25.39 5.51 18.68
N PRO A 627 25.59 5.15 19.96
CA PRO A 627 24.64 5.52 21.00
C PRO A 627 24.61 7.05 21.19
N PRO A 628 23.42 7.65 21.41
CA PRO A 628 23.31 9.05 21.77
C PRO A 628 24.03 9.34 23.10
N GLU A 629 24.49 10.59 23.28
CA GLU A 629 25.25 11.01 24.48
C GLU A 629 24.49 10.77 25.79
N ASP A 630 23.16 10.92 25.77
CA ASP A 630 22.29 10.71 26.93
C ASP A 630 21.96 9.23 27.20
N GLY A 631 22.50 8.30 26.40
CA GLY A 631 22.23 6.87 26.48
C GLY A 631 20.90 6.45 25.84
N ILE A 632 20.65 5.13 25.83
CA ILE A 632 19.48 4.54 25.16
C ILE A 632 18.51 4.00 26.22
N ASP A 633 17.28 4.49 26.19
CA ASP A 633 16.19 3.99 27.04
C ASP A 633 15.68 2.62 26.54
N ASN A 634 15.04 1.85 27.44
CA ASN A 634 14.39 0.57 27.11
C ASN A 634 15.29 -0.45 26.40
N MET A 635 16.60 -0.45 26.70
CA MET A 635 17.54 -1.44 26.16
C MET A 635 17.13 -2.90 26.41
N ASP A 636 16.43 -3.16 27.51
CA ASP A 636 15.86 -4.46 27.84
C ASP A 636 14.82 -4.96 26.82
N VAL A 637 14.15 -4.04 26.10
CA VAL A 637 13.18 -4.37 25.06
C VAL A 637 13.85 -4.39 23.69
N LEU A 638 14.73 -3.44 23.40
CA LEU A 638 15.43 -3.39 22.11
C LEU A 638 16.27 -4.64 21.85
N THR A 639 16.86 -5.22 22.90
CA THR A 639 17.64 -6.48 22.78
C THR A 639 16.78 -7.71 22.49
N LYS A 640 15.45 -7.63 22.63
CA LYS A 640 14.54 -8.76 22.42
C LYS A 640 14.00 -8.88 21.00
N VAL A 641 14.20 -7.89 20.13
CA VAL A 641 13.55 -7.88 18.79
C VAL A 641 14.18 -8.85 17.79
N HIS A 642 15.30 -9.48 18.16
CA HIS A 642 16.05 -10.36 17.27
C HIS A 642 15.34 -11.70 17.10
N ILE A 643 15.12 -12.08 15.84
CA ILE A 643 14.66 -13.42 15.46
C ILE A 643 15.89 -14.23 15.04
N PRO A 644 16.16 -15.40 15.65
CA PRO A 644 17.37 -16.19 15.40
C PRO A 644 17.40 -16.88 14.03
N THR A 645 16.36 -16.68 13.22
CA THR A 645 16.26 -17.24 11.87
C THR A 645 16.11 -16.12 10.84
N ASP A 646 16.17 -16.45 9.55
CA ASP A 646 15.77 -15.51 8.49
C ASP A 646 14.24 -15.34 8.32
N ALA A 647 13.44 -15.89 9.25
CA ALA A 647 12.04 -15.51 9.40
C ALA A 647 11.92 -14.04 9.78
N TYR A 648 10.79 -13.43 9.48
CA TYR A 648 10.52 -12.06 9.88
C TYR A 648 9.06 -11.84 10.20
N ALA A 649 8.81 -10.86 11.06
CA ALA A 649 7.49 -10.34 11.33
C ALA A 649 7.34 -9.00 10.63
N ARG A 650 6.23 -8.81 9.92
CA ARG A 650 5.82 -7.58 9.27
C ARG A 650 4.58 -7.06 9.97
N PHE A 651 4.53 -5.76 10.20
CA PHE A 651 3.42 -5.11 10.86
C PHE A 651 2.96 -3.90 10.05
N ALA A 652 1.64 -3.69 10.01
CA ALA A 652 1.10 -2.39 9.63
C ALA A 652 1.63 -1.37 10.65
N PHE A 653 2.44 -0.43 10.18
CA PHE A 653 3.15 0.51 11.03
C PHE A 653 2.46 1.87 11.11
N HIS A 654 1.84 2.28 10.01
CA HIS A 654 0.97 3.45 9.97
C HIS A 654 -0.46 3.02 9.69
N GLN A 655 -1.41 3.55 10.45
CA GLN A 655 -2.82 3.49 10.07
C GLN A 655 -3.21 4.77 9.35
N LEU A 656 -3.93 4.61 8.25
CA LEU A 656 -4.49 5.70 7.45
C LEU A 656 -5.94 5.93 7.87
N PHE A 657 -6.36 7.19 7.94
CA PHE A 657 -7.75 7.58 8.20
C PHE A 657 -8.42 8.17 6.96
N SER A 658 -9.74 8.03 6.91
CA SER A 658 -10.56 8.69 5.89
C SER A 658 -10.34 10.20 5.92
N TRP A 659 -10.23 10.80 4.73
CA TRP A 659 -10.28 12.25 4.58
C TRP A 659 -11.68 12.82 4.71
N ASN A 660 -12.70 11.95 4.58
CA ASN A 660 -14.08 12.33 4.76
C ASN A 660 -14.41 12.38 6.26
N ILE A 661 -13.90 13.42 6.93
CA ILE A 661 -14.09 13.67 8.36
C ILE A 661 -15.57 13.86 8.77
N LYS A 662 -16.47 13.98 7.79
CA LYS A 662 -17.92 14.08 7.98
C LYS A 662 -18.58 12.70 8.04
N LYS A 663 -18.12 11.76 7.20
CA LYS A 663 -18.57 10.36 7.24
C LYS A 663 -18.02 9.63 8.45
N TYR A 664 -16.79 9.96 8.84
CA TYR A 664 -16.11 9.40 9.99
C TYR A 664 -15.50 10.54 10.80
N ASP A 665 -15.87 10.67 12.07
CA ASP A 665 -15.30 11.69 12.97
C ASP A 665 -13.78 11.74 12.77
N TRP A 666 -13.17 12.93 12.69
CA TRP A 666 -11.70 13.00 12.67
C TRP A 666 -11.10 12.46 13.98
N ARG A 667 -11.88 12.27 15.04
CA ARG A 667 -11.49 11.52 16.24
C ARG A 667 -11.86 10.03 16.18
N SER A 668 -12.45 9.58 15.08
CA SER A 668 -12.79 8.18 14.86
C SER A 668 -11.56 7.33 15.02
N TYR A 669 -11.71 6.27 15.83
CA TYR A 669 -10.69 5.24 16.00
C TYR A 669 -10.61 4.31 14.79
N THR A 670 -11.65 4.27 13.94
CA THR A 670 -11.72 3.31 12.83
C THR A 670 -10.88 3.81 11.65
N PRO A 671 -9.76 3.12 11.33
CA PRO A 671 -8.91 3.49 10.22
C PRO A 671 -9.55 3.05 8.89
N LEU A 672 -9.07 3.63 7.79
CA LEU A 672 -9.58 3.41 6.44
C LEU A 672 -9.48 1.93 6.00
N GLU A 673 -8.54 1.18 6.57
CA GLU A 673 -8.40 -0.24 6.30
C GLU A 673 -9.58 -1.08 6.82
N TYR A 674 -10.19 -0.66 7.94
CA TYR A 674 -11.39 -1.29 8.51
C TYR A 674 -12.67 -0.55 8.12
N THR A 675 -12.56 0.32 7.11
CA THR A 675 -13.66 1.11 6.58
C THR A 675 -13.92 0.69 5.14
N PRO A 676 -15.04 0.00 4.85
CA PRO A 676 -15.34 -0.38 3.47
C PRO A 676 -15.63 0.87 2.62
N VAL A 677 -14.99 0.94 1.45
CA VAL A 677 -15.23 1.93 0.41
C VAL A 677 -15.71 1.16 -0.81
N PRO A 678 -17.02 0.84 -0.88
CA PRO A 678 -17.53 -0.04 -1.91
C PRO A 678 -17.38 0.56 -3.32
N VAL A 679 -17.17 -0.30 -4.30
CA VAL A 679 -17.28 0.06 -5.72
C VAL A 679 -18.72 0.42 -6.09
N HIS A 680 -18.90 1.24 -7.12
CA HIS A 680 -20.23 1.63 -7.58
C HIS A 680 -20.86 0.58 -8.50
N ALA A 681 -20.07 -0.23 -9.19
CA ALA A 681 -20.57 -1.30 -10.02
C ALA A 681 -19.66 -2.51 -9.92
N VAL A 682 -20.22 -3.70 -10.14
CA VAL A 682 -19.43 -4.92 -10.30
C VAL A 682 -19.76 -5.55 -11.64
N LEU A 683 -18.73 -5.83 -12.43
CA LEU A 683 -18.83 -6.62 -13.65
C LEU A 683 -18.46 -8.07 -13.32
N PRO A 684 -19.23 -9.08 -13.75
CA PRO A 684 -18.95 -10.50 -13.47
C PRO A 684 -17.82 -11.03 -14.36
N ILE A 685 -16.67 -10.36 -14.34
CA ILE A 685 -15.49 -10.68 -15.12
C ILE A 685 -14.41 -11.06 -14.13
N TYR A 686 -13.97 -12.31 -14.20
CA TYR A 686 -13.05 -12.88 -13.23
C TYR A 686 -11.62 -12.91 -13.79
N PRO A 687 -10.59 -12.96 -12.93
CA PRO A 687 -9.23 -13.19 -13.38
C PRO A 687 -9.11 -14.53 -14.11
N THR A 688 -8.67 -14.50 -15.37
CA THR A 688 -8.65 -15.68 -16.26
C THR A 688 -7.34 -15.85 -17.03
N VAL A 689 -6.45 -14.87 -16.97
CA VAL A 689 -5.18 -14.85 -17.71
C VAL A 689 -4.01 -14.58 -16.77
N GLU A 690 -2.82 -15.07 -17.15
CA GLU A 690 -1.60 -14.89 -16.37
C GLU A 690 -1.24 -13.40 -16.20
N ASP A 691 -1.50 -12.59 -17.23
CA ASP A 691 -1.31 -11.15 -17.30
C ASP A 691 -2.62 -10.38 -17.11
N TRP A 692 -3.22 -10.55 -15.94
CA TRP A 692 -4.49 -9.90 -15.58
C TRP A 692 -4.39 -8.37 -15.53
N GLN A 693 -3.19 -7.83 -15.29
CA GLN A 693 -2.95 -6.40 -15.18
C GLN A 693 -2.63 -5.75 -16.53
N GLY A 694 -1.97 -6.48 -17.44
CA GLY A 694 -1.61 -6.01 -18.77
C GLY A 694 -2.70 -6.18 -19.81
N LEU A 695 -2.34 -5.99 -21.09
CA LEU A 695 -3.29 -5.89 -22.20
C LEU A 695 -4.16 -7.14 -22.36
N GLY A 696 -3.63 -8.33 -22.09
CA GLY A 696 -4.40 -9.57 -22.15
C GLY A 696 -5.56 -9.59 -21.16
N GLY A 697 -5.35 -9.09 -19.94
CA GLY A 697 -6.41 -8.92 -18.94
C GLY A 697 -7.34 -7.75 -19.26
N ILE A 698 -6.78 -6.60 -19.63
CA ILE A 698 -7.54 -5.39 -19.98
C ILE A 698 -8.55 -5.66 -21.10
N ASP A 699 -8.16 -6.43 -22.12
CA ASP A 699 -9.04 -6.77 -23.25
C ASP A 699 -10.28 -7.57 -22.85
N THR A 700 -10.25 -8.25 -21.70
CA THR A 700 -11.41 -9.00 -21.22
C THR A 700 -12.53 -8.12 -20.67
N PHE A 701 -12.25 -6.86 -20.31
CA PHE A 701 -13.22 -5.98 -19.63
C PHE A 701 -13.31 -4.55 -20.16
N ALA A 702 -12.36 -4.07 -20.98
CA ALA A 702 -12.31 -2.66 -21.42
C ALA A 702 -13.60 -2.19 -22.09
N GLU A 703 -14.18 -3.02 -22.98
CA GLU A 703 -15.44 -2.69 -23.66
C GLU A 703 -16.62 -2.64 -22.69
N ASP A 704 -16.75 -3.59 -21.76
CA ASP A 704 -17.82 -3.60 -20.76
C ASP A 704 -17.74 -2.37 -19.84
N VAL A 705 -16.52 -1.95 -19.46
CA VAL A 705 -16.27 -0.72 -18.70
C VAL A 705 -16.67 0.52 -19.49
N TYR A 706 -16.25 0.63 -20.76
CA TYR A 706 -16.62 1.75 -21.64
C TYR A 706 -18.14 1.87 -21.79
N ILE A 707 -18.82 0.76 -22.08
CA ILE A 707 -20.29 0.73 -22.23
C ILE A 707 -20.97 1.19 -20.93
N LEU A 708 -20.50 0.72 -19.77
CA LEU A 708 -21.03 1.14 -18.48
C LEU A 708 -20.86 2.64 -18.25
N MET A 709 -19.64 3.17 -18.41
CA MET A 709 -19.37 4.61 -18.25
C MET A 709 -20.24 5.44 -19.20
N ARG A 710 -20.38 5.01 -20.45
CA ARG A 710 -21.18 5.71 -21.45
C ARG A 710 -22.68 5.70 -21.11
N SER A 711 -23.20 4.59 -20.60
CA SER A 711 -24.59 4.50 -20.15
C SER A 711 -24.89 5.49 -19.01
N LEU A 712 -23.94 5.66 -18.08
CA LEU A 712 -24.05 6.61 -16.97
C LEU A 712 -24.00 8.06 -17.44
N GLU A 713 -23.08 8.37 -18.35
CA GLU A 713 -22.99 9.71 -18.95
C GLU A 713 -24.27 10.08 -19.70
N LEU A 714 -24.81 9.17 -20.52
CA LEU A 714 -26.07 9.39 -21.26
C LEU A 714 -27.26 9.54 -20.32
N ALA A 715 -27.33 8.73 -19.26
CA ALA A 715 -28.36 8.84 -18.25
C ALA A 715 -28.31 10.21 -17.55
N GLY A 716 -27.12 10.69 -17.24
CA GLY A 716 -26.91 12.02 -16.65
C GLY A 716 -27.34 13.17 -17.56
N ARG A 717 -27.06 13.08 -18.86
CA ARG A 717 -27.49 14.10 -19.85
C ARG A 717 -29.01 14.12 -20.07
N ASN A 718 -29.63 12.95 -20.09
CA ASN A 718 -31.05 12.82 -20.42
C ASN A 718 -31.97 12.88 -19.19
N GLY A 719 -31.41 12.81 -17.97
CA GLY A 719 -32.18 12.63 -16.74
C GLY A 719 -32.98 11.32 -16.72
N ASN A 720 -32.55 10.32 -17.49
CA ASN A 720 -33.25 9.05 -17.66
C ASN A 720 -32.29 7.88 -17.36
N CYS A 721 -32.62 7.10 -16.34
CA CYS A 721 -31.77 6.01 -15.87
C CYS A 721 -32.25 4.62 -16.31
N THR A 722 -33.09 4.53 -17.34
CA THR A 722 -33.56 3.24 -17.88
C THR A 722 -32.42 2.32 -18.34
N ASP A 723 -31.33 2.92 -18.81
CA ASP A 723 -30.21 2.20 -19.41
C ASP A 723 -29.05 2.01 -18.42
N VAL A 724 -29.20 2.47 -17.17
CA VAL A 724 -28.22 2.27 -16.10
C VAL A 724 -28.45 0.89 -15.49
N PRO A 725 -27.41 0.03 -15.37
CA PRO A 725 -27.56 -1.27 -14.76
C PRO A 725 -28.11 -1.17 -13.33
N ALA A 726 -29.06 -2.05 -13.01
CA ALA A 726 -29.63 -2.13 -11.66
C ALA A 726 -28.58 -2.52 -10.59
N SER A 727 -27.42 -3.02 -11.00
CA SER A 727 -26.28 -3.34 -10.15
C SER A 727 -25.42 -2.13 -9.75
N LEU A 728 -25.80 -0.90 -10.16
CA LEU A 728 -25.11 0.31 -9.73
C LEU A 728 -25.46 0.64 -8.26
N TYR A 729 -24.48 0.52 -7.38
CA TYR A 729 -24.53 0.97 -6.00
C TYR A 729 -24.41 2.51 -5.92
N HIS A 730 -25.38 3.15 -5.28
CA HIS A 730 -25.47 4.62 -5.19
C HIS A 730 -24.55 5.20 -4.09
N PHE A 731 -24.04 6.43 -4.29
CA PHE A 731 -23.28 7.18 -3.30
C PHE A 731 -24.15 7.53 -2.07
N SER A 732 -24.04 6.70 -1.03
CA SER A 732 -24.52 6.87 0.34
C SER A 732 -26.04 6.96 0.59
N GLY A 733 -26.55 5.87 1.21
CA GLY A 733 -27.09 5.90 2.56
C GLY A 733 -28.45 6.55 2.76
N ASN A 734 -29.54 5.80 2.57
CA ASN A 734 -30.93 5.96 3.07
C ASN A 734 -31.62 7.34 3.05
N ASN A 735 -30.92 8.41 2.69
CA ASN A 735 -31.46 9.72 2.48
C ASN A 735 -31.95 9.74 1.03
N THR A 736 -33.08 9.06 0.80
CA THR A 736 -33.98 9.49 -0.25
C THR A 736 -34.06 11.00 -0.14
N ALA A 737 -33.58 11.74 -1.14
CA ALA A 737 -33.72 13.18 -1.14
C ALA A 737 -35.20 13.46 -1.00
N ALA A 738 -35.63 13.89 0.20
CA ALA A 738 -37.05 14.00 0.55
C ALA A 738 -37.77 15.02 -0.35
N THR A 739 -37.05 15.73 -1.21
CA THR A 739 -37.56 16.62 -2.24
C THR A 739 -36.62 16.68 -3.47
N GLY A 740 -36.43 15.57 -4.18
CA GLY A 740 -36.31 15.52 -5.65
C GLY A 740 -35.22 16.29 -6.44
N ALA A 741 -34.27 17.00 -5.82
CA ALA A 741 -33.21 17.69 -6.57
C ALA A 741 -31.83 17.34 -6.00
N CYS A 742 -30.92 16.90 -6.87
CA CYS A 742 -29.50 16.98 -6.57
C CYS A 742 -29.13 18.44 -6.30
N PRO A 743 -28.10 18.71 -5.45
CA PRO A 743 -27.64 20.07 -5.21
C PRO A 743 -27.56 20.80 -6.55
N TYR A 744 -28.20 21.96 -6.64
CA TYR A 744 -28.38 22.67 -7.90
C TYR A 744 -27.04 22.71 -8.67
N LEU A 745 -27.08 22.27 -9.93
CA LEU A 745 -26.04 22.56 -10.90
C LEU A 745 -25.98 24.08 -11.07
N ASP A 746 -25.26 24.76 -10.20
CA ASP A 746 -24.90 26.16 -10.35
C ASP A 746 -23.55 26.31 -11.04
N ASP A 747 -23.07 27.54 -11.16
CA ASP A 747 -21.81 27.80 -11.82
C ASP A 747 -20.57 27.29 -11.05
N SER A 748 -20.71 26.72 -9.86
CA SER A 748 -19.61 26.22 -9.01
C SER A 748 -19.47 24.69 -8.98
N THR A 749 -20.46 23.96 -9.51
CA THR A 749 -20.54 22.48 -9.43
C THR A 749 -20.35 21.78 -10.78
N ARG A 750 -19.98 20.50 -10.75
CA ARG A 750 -19.85 19.60 -11.90
C ARG A 750 -20.53 18.26 -11.61
N GLY A 751 -21.11 17.70 -12.67
CA GLY A 751 -21.44 16.27 -12.75
C GLY A 751 -22.40 15.78 -11.68
N ALA A 752 -23.59 16.37 -11.56
CA ALA A 752 -24.66 15.81 -10.75
C ALA A 752 -25.88 15.43 -11.59
N PHE A 753 -26.39 14.22 -11.40
CA PHE A 753 -27.65 13.79 -11.99
C PHE A 753 -28.47 12.94 -11.03
N ASN A 754 -29.78 13.16 -11.06
CA ASN A 754 -30.76 12.48 -10.23
C ASN A 754 -31.21 11.19 -10.94
N CYS A 755 -30.77 10.04 -10.42
CA CYS A 755 -31.37 8.75 -10.73
C CYS A 755 -32.24 8.31 -9.56
N ASN A 756 -33.55 8.15 -9.77
CA ASN A 756 -34.48 7.62 -8.76
C ASN A 756 -34.41 8.33 -7.39
N ASN A 757 -34.30 9.67 -7.37
CA ASN A 757 -34.12 10.50 -6.17
C ASN A 757 -32.79 10.30 -5.42
N THR A 758 -31.76 9.80 -6.11
CA THR A 758 -30.40 9.70 -5.61
C THR A 758 -29.43 10.37 -6.57
N CYS A 759 -28.47 11.12 -6.01
CA CYS A 759 -27.44 11.79 -6.79
C CYS A 759 -26.27 10.84 -6.99
N VAL A 760 -25.96 10.56 -8.25
CA VAL A 760 -24.96 9.54 -8.58
C VAL A 760 -23.55 10.12 -8.61
N PHE A 761 -23.37 11.37 -9.00
CA PHE A 761 -22.07 12.04 -8.98
C PHE A 761 -22.27 13.47 -8.46
N TYR A 762 -21.25 14.07 -7.87
CA TYR A 762 -21.25 15.46 -7.45
C TYR A 762 -19.81 15.91 -7.13
N ASP A 763 -19.34 16.96 -7.80
CA ASP A 763 -18.02 17.55 -7.55
C ASP A 763 -18.02 19.09 -7.76
N CYS A 764 -16.98 19.78 -7.29
CA CYS A 764 -16.77 21.21 -7.49
C CYS A 764 -15.98 21.50 -8.77
N LYS A 765 -16.22 22.67 -9.38
CA LYS A 765 -15.40 23.19 -10.49
C LYS A 765 -13.98 23.55 -10.01
N VAL A 766 -13.04 23.62 -10.95
CA VAL A 766 -11.67 24.14 -10.70
C VAL A 766 -11.72 25.43 -9.86
N GLY A 767 -10.91 25.49 -8.81
CA GLY A 767 -10.84 26.67 -7.93
C GLY A 767 -11.93 26.70 -6.85
N TYR A 768 -12.79 25.69 -6.80
CA TYR A 768 -13.72 25.46 -5.71
C TYR A 768 -13.44 24.09 -5.06
N TYR A 769 -13.78 23.96 -3.79
CA TYR A 769 -13.66 22.72 -3.05
C TYR A 769 -14.86 22.55 -2.11
N LEU A 770 -15.08 21.31 -1.67
CA LEU A 770 -16.03 21.03 -0.61
C LEU A 770 -15.36 21.31 0.72
N ASP A 771 -15.79 22.36 1.41
CA ASP A 771 -15.24 22.69 2.72
C ASP A 771 -15.54 21.55 3.71
N PRO A 772 -14.50 20.83 4.20
CA PRO A 772 -14.70 19.73 5.12
C PRO A 772 -15.16 20.21 6.51
N LEU A 773 -14.98 21.49 6.85
CA LEU A 773 -15.29 22.07 8.16
C LEU A 773 -16.62 22.82 8.22
N ALA A 774 -17.13 23.36 7.11
CA ALA A 774 -18.48 23.92 7.07
C ALA A 774 -19.53 22.81 7.07
N TYR A 775 -20.14 22.53 8.22
CA TYR A 775 -21.39 21.77 8.28
C TYR A 775 -22.34 22.24 9.39
N GLU A 776 -23.49 22.75 8.97
CA GLU A 776 -24.76 22.59 9.69
C GLU A 776 -25.51 21.41 9.05
N THR A 777 -26.08 20.52 9.86
CA THR A 777 -26.77 19.27 9.48
C THR A 777 -27.95 19.40 8.49
N SER A 778 -28.29 20.62 8.09
CA SER A 778 -29.45 20.97 7.27
C SER A 778 -29.12 21.59 5.91
N ARG A 779 -27.85 21.88 5.60
CA ARG A 779 -27.46 22.46 4.29
C ARG A 779 -26.83 21.42 3.37
N LEU A 780 -27.23 21.47 2.11
CA LEU A 780 -26.63 20.71 1.01
C LEU A 780 -25.15 21.12 0.85
N TRP A 781 -24.35 20.24 0.26
CA TRP A 781 -22.95 20.47 -0.10
C TRP A 781 -22.83 21.76 -0.93
N GLU A 782 -22.08 22.76 -0.42
CA GLU A 782 -21.79 24.00 -1.14
C GLU A 782 -20.31 24.01 -1.52
N CYS A 783 -20.04 24.18 -2.81
CA CYS A 783 -18.69 24.39 -3.30
C CYS A 783 -18.21 25.77 -2.87
N GLN A 784 -17.21 25.80 -2.00
CA GLN A 784 -16.60 27.05 -1.57
C GLN A 784 -15.47 27.43 -2.52
N MET A 785 -15.38 28.72 -2.83
CA MET A 785 -14.25 29.25 -3.57
C MET A 785 -12.99 29.06 -2.72
N ARG A 786 -11.94 28.51 -3.33
CA ARG A 786 -10.63 28.41 -2.70
C ARG A 786 -10.05 29.83 -2.61
N THR A 787 -10.07 30.41 -1.41
CA THR A 787 -9.64 31.79 -1.15
C THR A 787 -8.25 31.87 -0.54
N ASP A 788 -7.73 30.73 -0.09
CA ASP A 788 -6.43 30.55 0.52
C ASP A 788 -5.40 29.96 -0.45
N THR A 789 -4.22 30.56 -0.48
CA THR A 789 -3.00 29.88 -0.92
C THR A 789 -2.58 28.95 0.21
N HIS A 790 -3.05 27.70 0.21
CA HIS A 790 -2.55 26.71 1.17
C HIS A 790 -1.04 26.53 0.99
N ALA A 791 -0.32 26.11 2.03
CA ALA A 791 1.13 25.86 1.98
C ALA A 791 1.56 25.01 0.75
N TRP A 792 0.72 24.06 0.34
CA TRP A 792 0.91 23.20 -0.84
C TRP A 792 0.72 23.90 -2.20
N ASP A 793 -0.16 24.91 -2.28
CA ASP A 793 -0.25 25.79 -3.47
C ASP A 793 0.85 26.86 -3.45
N SER A 794 1.44 27.06 -2.27
CA SER A 794 2.55 27.97 -1.99
C SER A 794 3.91 27.28 -2.09
N TYR A 795 3.96 25.99 -2.43
CA TYR A 795 5.19 25.26 -2.77
C TYR A 795 5.68 25.73 -4.15
N ILE A 796 5.94 27.04 -4.21
CA ILE A 796 7.08 27.57 -4.91
C ILE A 796 8.25 26.84 -4.25
N PRO A 797 9.04 26.04 -4.99
CA PRO A 797 10.26 25.45 -4.43
C PRO A 797 11.00 26.56 -3.68
N PRO A 798 11.62 26.28 -2.51
CA PRO A 798 12.28 27.31 -1.72
C PRO A 798 13.05 28.22 -2.67
N PRO A 799 12.75 29.52 -2.73
CA PRO A 799 13.32 30.40 -3.73
C PRO A 799 14.82 30.22 -3.69
N GLU A 800 15.39 29.75 -4.80
CA GLU A 800 16.82 29.53 -4.97
C GLU A 800 17.56 30.73 -4.36
N ASP A 801 18.32 30.48 -3.29
CA ASP A 801 19.29 31.39 -2.72
C ASP A 801 18.86 32.87 -2.61
N HIS A 802 18.09 33.20 -1.57
CA HIS A 802 18.06 34.59 -1.07
C HIS A 802 19.47 35.12 -0.71
N SER A 803 20.47 34.24 -0.53
CA SER A 803 21.87 34.61 -0.35
C SER A 803 22.44 35.32 -1.59
N MET A 804 22.09 34.89 -2.81
CA MET A 804 22.51 35.53 -4.05
C MET A 804 21.76 36.84 -4.29
N HIS A 805 20.46 36.90 -4.03
CA HIS A 805 19.72 38.16 -4.15
C HIS A 805 20.18 39.20 -3.13
N PHE A 806 20.45 38.82 -1.89
CA PHE A 806 21.02 39.70 -0.88
C PHE A 806 22.41 40.20 -1.29
N ALA A 807 23.28 39.33 -1.83
CA ALA A 807 24.58 39.74 -2.35
C ALA A 807 24.47 40.73 -3.52
N HIS A 808 23.53 40.51 -4.46
CA HIS A 808 23.28 41.46 -5.56
C HIS A 808 22.71 42.79 -5.07
N TYR A 809 21.78 42.79 -4.11
CA TYR A 809 21.26 44.01 -3.51
C TYR A 809 22.32 44.76 -2.70
N LEU A 810 23.18 44.04 -1.97
CA LEU A 810 24.30 44.62 -1.24
C LEU A 810 25.33 45.23 -2.19
N LEU A 811 25.68 44.54 -3.28
CA LEU A 811 26.57 45.08 -4.33
C LEU A 811 25.95 46.30 -5.02
N LEU A 812 24.65 46.28 -5.30
CA LEU A 812 23.92 47.44 -5.84
C LEU A 812 23.93 48.61 -4.86
N PHE A 813 23.72 48.37 -3.56
CA PHE A 813 23.79 49.41 -2.53
C PHE A 813 25.21 50.01 -2.40
N ILE A 814 26.24 49.19 -2.47
CA ILE A 814 27.65 49.65 -2.46
C ILE A 814 27.94 50.47 -3.73
N PHE A 815 27.43 50.04 -4.89
CA PHE A 815 27.59 50.76 -6.15
C PHE A 815 26.85 52.10 -6.15
N LEU A 816 25.60 52.15 -5.68
CA LEU A 816 24.84 53.39 -5.55
C LEU A 816 25.46 54.31 -4.50
N GLY A 817 25.96 53.77 -3.39
CA GLY A 817 26.68 54.52 -2.37
C GLY A 817 27.97 55.15 -2.88
N THR A 818 28.73 54.42 -3.72
CA THR A 818 29.95 54.96 -4.35
C THR A 818 29.63 56.02 -5.40
N ILE A 819 28.57 55.87 -6.20
CA ILE A 819 28.10 56.92 -7.10
C ILE A 819 27.67 58.17 -6.33
N ALA A 820 26.88 58.01 -5.27
CA ALA A 820 26.42 59.12 -4.44
C ALA A 820 27.61 59.87 -3.79
N LEU A 821 28.61 59.14 -3.30
CA LEU A 821 29.83 59.71 -2.75
C LEU A 821 30.63 60.46 -3.82
N PHE A 822 30.76 59.89 -5.02
CA PHE A 822 31.47 60.53 -6.13
C PHE A 822 30.76 61.81 -6.60
N ILE A 823 29.43 61.78 -6.73
CA ILE A 823 28.61 62.96 -7.01
C ILE A 823 28.79 63.99 -5.89
N PHE A 824 28.76 63.58 -4.63
CA PHE A 824 28.99 64.47 -3.49
C PHE A 824 30.38 65.11 -3.54
N ILE A 825 31.44 64.37 -3.87
CA ILE A 825 32.81 64.89 -4.03
C ILE A 825 32.87 65.90 -5.18
N ILE A 826 32.23 65.61 -6.33
CA ILE A 826 32.17 66.55 -7.46
C ILE A 826 31.42 67.83 -7.06
N ILE A 827 30.28 67.71 -6.38
CA ILE A 827 29.51 68.86 -5.91
C ILE A 827 30.30 69.64 -4.87
N ALA A 828 30.96 68.98 -3.93
CA ALA A 828 31.79 69.61 -2.91
C ALA A 828 32.99 70.36 -3.53
N SER A 829 33.59 69.79 -4.58
CA SER A 829 34.70 70.40 -5.31
C SER A 829 34.27 71.59 -6.16
N LYS A 830 33.14 71.48 -6.88
CA LYS A 830 32.67 72.54 -7.80
C LYS A 830 31.81 73.62 -7.13
N ARG A 831 31.13 73.29 -6.03
CA ARG A 831 30.12 74.11 -5.35
C ARG A 831 30.21 73.98 -3.82
N PRO A 832 31.34 74.36 -3.20
CA PRO A 832 31.51 74.30 -1.74
C PRO A 832 30.49 75.17 -0.96
N ASP A 833 29.88 76.14 -1.63
CA ASP A 833 28.79 76.98 -1.10
C ASP A 833 27.53 76.17 -0.75
N LEU A 834 27.20 75.14 -1.55
CA LEU A 834 26.03 74.28 -1.32
C LEU A 834 26.25 73.33 -0.14
N VAL A 835 27.45 72.77 -0.01
CA VAL A 835 27.81 71.88 1.10
C VAL A 835 27.76 72.63 2.43
N LYS A 836 28.25 73.88 2.49
CA LYS A 836 28.11 74.74 3.68
C LYS A 836 26.65 74.99 4.08
N LYS A 837 25.75 75.18 3.11
CA LYS A 837 24.31 75.36 3.38
C LYS A 837 23.63 74.09 3.89
N CYS A 838 24.02 72.91 3.39
CA CYS A 838 23.50 71.63 3.90
C CYS A 838 23.93 71.38 5.35
N PHE A 839 25.22 71.57 5.68
CA PHE A 839 25.69 71.40 7.06
C PHE A 839 25.07 72.41 8.04
N ALA A 840 24.82 73.64 7.59
CA ALA A 840 24.14 74.66 8.41
C ALA A 840 22.66 74.34 8.71
N LYS A 841 22.02 73.44 7.93
CA LYS A 841 20.65 72.97 8.15
C LYS A 841 20.58 71.68 9.00
N MET A 842 21.65 70.88 9.05
CA MET A 842 21.69 69.63 9.83
C MET A 842 22.15 69.80 11.28
N THR A 843 22.57 71.00 11.70
CA THR A 843 22.78 71.34 13.12
C THR A 843 21.45 71.53 13.84
N LEU A 844 20.84 70.42 14.27
CA LEU A 844 19.70 70.40 15.19
C LEU A 844 20.08 71.07 16.53
N LYS A 845 19.29 72.08 16.93
CA LYS A 845 19.31 72.69 18.26
C LYS A 845 19.07 71.62 19.33
N LYS A 846 20.08 71.32 20.16
CA LYS A 846 19.93 70.54 21.40
C LYS A 846 18.92 71.24 22.33
N LYS A 847 17.73 70.66 22.48
CA LYS A 847 16.78 71.01 23.55
C LYS A 847 17.06 70.10 24.75
N LYS A 848 17.19 70.72 25.92
CA LYS A 848 17.65 70.15 27.19
C LYS A 848 16.42 69.88 28.08
N THR A 849 16.27 68.67 28.63
CA THR A 849 15.29 68.32 29.67
C THR A 849 15.84 67.08 30.37
N VAL A 850 16.71 67.25 31.38
CA VAL A 850 16.45 67.32 32.83
C VAL A 850 15.66 66.11 33.37
N ALA A 851 16.36 65.36 34.21
CA ALA A 851 15.94 64.16 34.91
C ALA A 851 15.05 64.47 36.12
N GLY A 852 14.13 63.55 36.41
CA GLY A 852 13.42 63.43 37.68
C GLY A 852 13.01 61.97 37.88
N SER A 853 13.67 61.30 38.82
CA SER A 853 13.27 60.00 39.39
C SER A 853 12.16 60.20 40.42
N VAL A 854 11.31 59.18 40.64
CA VAL A 854 10.96 58.60 41.95
C VAL A 854 9.88 57.53 41.74
N GLU A 855 10.12 56.36 42.32
CA GLU A 855 9.28 55.17 42.39
C GLU A 855 8.03 55.39 43.28
N ASN A 856 6.95 54.66 42.96
CA ASN A 856 5.84 54.17 43.81
C ASN A 856 4.91 53.42 42.84
N GLU A 857 4.21 52.33 43.12
CA GLU A 857 4.03 51.45 44.28
C GLU A 857 3.31 50.19 43.73
N ILE A 858 3.54 49.05 44.37
CA ILE A 858 2.79 47.80 44.15
C ILE A 858 1.39 47.96 44.77
N GLY A 859 0.31 47.56 44.08
CA GLY A 859 -1.02 47.55 44.69
C GLY A 859 -2.19 47.13 43.79
N LEU A 860 -2.42 45.82 43.76
CA LEU A 860 -3.62 45.04 43.42
C LEU A 860 -5.02 45.74 43.39
N LEU A 861 -5.79 45.33 42.36
CA LEU A 861 -7.21 44.90 42.34
C LEU A 861 -8.39 45.90 42.24
N SER A 862 -9.46 45.34 41.63
CA SER A 862 -10.83 45.83 41.32
C SER A 862 -10.93 46.73 40.08
N ASP A 863 -11.49 46.32 38.94
CA ASP A 863 -12.82 45.76 38.62
C ASP A 863 -13.98 46.62 39.13
N ASP A 864 -14.63 47.32 38.20
CA ASP A 864 -16.02 47.75 38.31
C ASP A 864 -16.73 47.49 36.98
N SER A 865 -17.56 46.44 37.00
CA SER A 865 -18.61 46.13 36.04
C SER A 865 -19.85 46.97 36.34
N SER A 866 -20.52 47.42 35.28
CA SER A 866 -21.81 48.11 35.29
C SER A 866 -22.94 47.29 35.93
N GLU A 867 -23.68 47.92 36.85
CA GLU A 867 -24.97 47.49 37.42
C GLU A 867 -26.03 47.23 36.33
N ILE A 868 -26.82 46.15 36.46
CA ILE A 868 -28.29 46.20 36.37
C ILE A 868 -28.89 45.19 37.38
N LYS A 869 -29.86 45.67 38.17
CA LYS A 869 -30.45 45.01 39.34
C LYS A 869 -31.62 44.06 39.03
N SER A 870 -31.65 43.01 39.86
CA SER A 870 -32.76 42.41 40.62
C SER A 870 -33.99 41.83 39.92
N GLY A 871 -34.29 40.58 40.28
CA GLY A 871 -35.64 40.01 40.22
C GLY A 871 -35.66 38.51 40.52
N THR A 872 -35.83 38.18 41.79
CA THR A 872 -36.00 36.86 42.42
C THR A 872 -37.02 35.95 41.72
N VAL A 873 -36.62 34.72 41.35
CA VAL A 873 -36.99 33.38 41.89
C VAL A 873 -36.12 32.36 41.17
#